data_AF-A0A3E0EKE4-F1
#
_entry.id   AF-A0A3E0EKE4-F1
#
_cell.length_a   1.000
_cell.length_b   1.000
_cell.length_c   1.000
_cell.angle_alpha   90.00
_cell.angle_beta   90.00
_cell.angle_gamma   90.00
#
_symmetry.space_group_name_H-M   'P 1'
#
loop_
_entity.id
_entity.type
_entity.pdbx_description
1 polymer ?
#
loop_
_entity_poly.entity_id
_entity_poly.type
_entity_poly.pdbx_seq_one_letter_code
_entity_poly.pdbx_strand_id
1 'polypeptide(L)'
;MKSFFTLTFILLNSLFAHSQVPTQSIKGDPDSFYLTIDEPVSDSKNPNPVIFTENNKYGIKLNNTVIVKPAYDYIDFLENDFKVKSSNKFGVINKKGETVLETKYDSIGSGIQSYIVKLNNKYGTVTDKGVELLPIKYSKILYSNNATKTSLIKDENKELKLVLDNTISDYQFDNIYLYNNAGIISKDSKKGLIIDGKLVLEPIYDNISADGQKSNKNDYVFKALEKNKYYINFSSQDIFITELGTKKGLIHNGIRIYADEMDKISNDYMRGIVIVEKDQKKGAYLPRTQQKIDIDYNSIICDGTRFIELKKNNLSGMVDYKLNQVMPLEYDDIQVMGMQSAFKIIKNKKQGWASAKGEILIPAIYDEIDDFNFLLSDGEGFKDLFKVKNNDLTGVINQSNKVILPINFEYIFERNAFICGKTKDGKFGLYKKDGSVILKPEYNFIFESENGSSKLLFALKENSYSIINKEGKTIYNNSIKKYGYILNEYNLVCPFFDTENSFLLLQDTKNKYGVYDEVNQKQCLPQIYSSIRQKLPVERNTYFIVSKNNKFGIVDDKNTIIVPFLYDDLSFDLTNPYTSKETILPAKKNGKWGLISLKNKTLVDFGYQYIARIHGERNIFKAKIKNKYKIIDKNGKAISADSFDNVANFEGNETLTFDKNTMRVINDKGVYTGVTEQMTIHDGYKTFDELKFALIEALENPKDDHLMTFCTKIAPSKHLLYYLTTNVFDKKSLQYTPGQDLIAKQYYKKLSEFKLSRWNDDRFFNKSSLKSVNDYTYIDSNGIVTNSRTNDHAFGDTRLMEKILRNAIKVNGFWISSYFMYRNFEISDY
;
A
#
# COMPACT_ATOMS: atom_id res chain seq x y z
N MET A 1 3.72 2.75 -12.25
CA MET A 1 3.23 3.95 -11.50
C MET A 1 2.01 3.68 -10.60
N LYS A 2 1.54 2.43 -10.39
CA LYS A 2 0.42 2.11 -9.46
C LYS A 2 0.81 1.33 -8.19
N SER A 3 2.02 0.77 -8.09
CA SER A 3 2.56 0.22 -6.83
C SER A 3 3.02 1.30 -5.83
N PHE A 4 3.06 2.57 -6.25
CA PHE A 4 3.64 3.67 -5.48
C PHE A 4 2.74 4.26 -4.38
N PHE A 5 1.47 3.83 -4.29
CA PHE A 5 0.50 4.35 -3.31
C PHE A 5 0.11 3.36 -2.22
N THR A 6 0.44 2.07 -2.36
CA THR A 6 0.04 1.03 -1.38
C THR A 6 1.09 0.77 -0.30
N LEU A 7 2.39 1.01 -0.58
CA LEU A 7 3.46 0.76 0.39
C LEU A 7 3.61 1.90 1.43
N THR A 8 3.31 3.13 1.04
CA THR A 8 3.46 4.34 1.89
C THR A 8 2.41 4.43 3.02
N PHE A 9 1.32 3.66 2.93
CA PHE A 9 0.23 3.67 3.93
C PHE A 9 0.37 2.60 5.03
N ILE A 10 1.23 1.59 4.82
CA ILE A 10 1.42 0.47 5.76
C ILE A 10 2.52 0.77 6.80
N LEU A 11 3.45 1.68 6.48
CA LEU A 11 4.50 2.14 7.42
C LEU A 11 4.09 3.30 8.34
N LEU A 12 2.86 3.84 8.22
CA LEU A 12 2.38 4.98 9.02
C LEU A 12 1.28 4.65 10.04
N ASN A 13 0.80 3.40 10.11
CA ASN A 13 -0.30 2.97 11.00
C ASN A 13 0.11 1.92 12.05
N SER A 14 1.40 1.77 12.35
CA SER A 14 1.90 0.97 13.49
C SER A 14 1.95 1.76 14.82
N LEU A 15 1.40 2.97 14.82
CA LEU A 15 1.07 3.76 16.01
C LEU A 15 -0.44 3.99 16.00
N PHE A 16 -1.08 3.80 17.16
CA PHE A 16 -2.54 3.83 17.38
C PHE A 16 -3.35 2.61 16.88
N ALA A 17 -3.28 1.51 17.64
CA ALA A 17 -4.38 0.55 17.74
C ALA A 17 -4.88 0.49 19.20
N HIS A 18 -6.06 1.06 19.46
CA HIS A 18 -6.83 0.79 20.67
C HIS A 18 -7.88 -0.28 20.37
N SER A 19 -8.11 -1.18 21.32
CA SER A 19 -8.97 -2.35 21.16
C SER A 19 -10.47 -2.01 21.23
N GLN A 20 -11.26 -2.59 20.31
CA GLN A 20 -12.67 -2.92 20.53
C GLN A 20 -12.98 -4.25 19.84
N VAL A 21 -13.51 -5.22 20.60
CA VAL A 21 -14.03 -6.50 20.10
C VAL A 21 -15.50 -6.62 20.54
N PRO A 22 -16.44 -6.92 19.63
CA PRO A 22 -17.86 -7.03 19.97
C PRO A 22 -18.22 -8.39 20.60
N THR A 23 -19.27 -8.39 21.42
CA THR A 23 -19.78 -9.54 22.17
C THR A 23 -20.87 -10.32 21.43
N GLN A 24 -20.93 -11.65 21.64
CA GLN A 24 -22.17 -12.45 21.51
C GLN A 24 -22.10 -13.74 22.35
N SER A 25 -23.26 -14.35 22.65
CA SER A 25 -23.49 -15.44 23.65
C SER A 25 -24.87 -16.09 23.41
N ILE A 26 -25.40 -17.13 24.11
CA ILE A 26 -25.14 -17.78 25.42
C ILE A 26 -25.55 -19.29 25.32
N LYS A 27 -25.13 -20.13 26.30
CA LYS A 27 -25.71 -21.43 26.81
C LYS A 27 -24.96 -22.73 26.43
N GLY A 28 -24.67 -23.66 27.35
CA GLY A 28 -24.75 -23.61 28.83
C GLY A 28 -24.55 -24.98 29.52
N ASP A 29 -23.80 -24.99 30.64
CA ASP A 29 -23.75 -25.83 31.87
C ASP A 29 -24.09 -27.36 31.90
N PRO A 30 -23.59 -28.16 32.89
CA PRO A 30 -22.99 -27.75 34.18
C PRO A 30 -21.68 -28.46 34.64
N ASP A 31 -21.22 -28.05 35.83
CA ASP A 31 -20.33 -28.73 36.80
C ASP A 31 -18.78 -28.57 36.72
N SER A 32 -18.36 -27.37 37.17
CA SER A 32 -17.31 -27.15 38.20
C SER A 32 -15.81 -27.18 37.83
N PHE A 33 -15.28 -26.00 37.46
CA PHE A 33 -13.95 -25.52 37.87
C PHE A 33 -13.92 -23.97 37.89
N TYR A 34 -13.85 -23.38 39.09
CA TYR A 34 -13.49 -21.97 39.36
C TYR A 34 -12.13 -22.00 40.09
N LEU A 35 -11.14 -21.10 39.96
CA LEU A 35 -10.99 -19.71 39.48
C LEU A 35 -9.77 -19.68 38.49
N THR A 36 -9.40 -18.64 37.74
CA THR A 36 -9.34 -17.18 37.99
C THR A 36 -9.41 -16.38 36.68
N ILE A 37 -9.84 -15.12 36.75
CA ILE A 37 -9.62 -14.14 35.67
C ILE A 37 -8.67 -13.08 36.22
N ASP A 38 -7.38 -13.18 35.86
CA ASP A 38 -6.47 -12.03 35.91
C ASP A 38 -6.57 -11.27 34.57
N GLU A 39 -6.57 -9.95 34.67
CA GLU A 39 -6.67 -9.00 33.55
C GLU A 39 -5.41 -9.02 32.65
N PRO A 40 -5.47 -8.44 31.42
CA PRO A 40 -4.56 -8.83 30.34
C PRO A 40 -3.09 -8.48 30.60
N VAL A 41 -2.22 -9.42 30.20
CA VAL A 41 -0.76 -9.26 30.24
C VAL A 41 -0.32 -8.10 29.34
N SER A 42 0.04 -6.97 29.94
CA SER A 42 0.79 -5.92 29.26
C SER A 42 2.24 -6.35 29.07
N ASP A 43 2.74 -6.30 27.84
CA ASP A 43 4.12 -6.65 27.52
C ASP A 43 5.10 -5.59 28.06
N SER A 44 5.73 -5.86 29.21
CA SER A 44 6.90 -5.11 29.69
C SER A 44 7.74 -5.93 30.68
N LYS A 45 9.07 -5.82 30.58
CA LYS A 45 10.05 -6.59 31.37
C LYS A 45 10.24 -6.13 32.83
N ASN A 46 9.26 -5.43 33.40
CA ASN A 46 9.18 -5.20 34.84
C ASN A 46 7.72 -4.94 35.21
N PRO A 47 7.11 -5.73 36.09
CA PRO A 47 5.75 -5.50 36.53
C PRO A 47 5.71 -4.25 37.41
N ASN A 48 4.71 -3.39 37.19
CA ASN A 48 4.51 -2.21 38.02
C ASN A 48 3.78 -2.59 39.31
N PRO A 49 4.13 -1.99 40.46
CA PRO A 49 3.42 -2.21 41.72
C PRO A 49 2.00 -1.64 41.65
N VAL A 50 1.04 -2.39 42.20
CA VAL A 50 -0.39 -2.09 42.18
C VAL A 50 -0.88 -1.74 43.58
N ILE A 51 -1.56 -0.61 43.72
CA ILE A 51 -2.25 -0.22 44.95
C ILE A 51 -3.55 -1.03 45.06
N PHE A 52 -3.80 -1.63 46.21
CA PHE A 52 -5.04 -2.37 46.50
C PHE A 52 -5.66 -1.94 47.83
N THR A 53 -6.93 -2.27 48.05
CA THR A 53 -7.69 -1.86 49.23
C THR A 53 -8.31 -3.07 49.93
N GLU A 54 -8.22 -3.13 51.26
CA GLU A 54 -8.84 -4.14 52.11
C GLU A 54 -9.28 -3.46 53.42
N ASN A 55 -10.47 -3.76 53.94
CA ASN A 55 -10.99 -3.17 55.19
C ASN A 55 -10.89 -1.62 55.26
N ASN A 56 -11.19 -0.93 54.14
CA ASN A 56 -11.05 0.53 53.96
C ASN A 56 -9.63 1.09 54.20
N LYS A 57 -8.60 0.24 54.07
CA LYS A 57 -7.18 0.63 54.11
C LYS A 57 -6.48 0.24 52.82
N TYR A 58 -5.48 1.02 52.44
CA TYR A 58 -4.69 0.85 51.24
C TYR A 58 -3.37 0.14 51.54
N GLY A 59 -2.99 -0.77 50.64
CA GLY A 59 -1.73 -1.52 50.60
C GLY A 59 -1.17 -1.59 49.17
N ILE A 60 -0.04 -2.26 48.99
CA ILE A 60 0.69 -2.35 47.72
C ILE A 60 1.10 -3.79 47.45
N LYS A 61 0.80 -4.29 46.25
CA LYS A 61 1.21 -5.61 45.76
C LYS A 61 2.07 -5.52 44.50
N LEU A 62 2.97 -6.48 44.32
CA LEU A 62 3.80 -6.67 43.12
C LEU A 62 3.79 -8.16 42.77
N ASN A 63 3.38 -8.54 41.55
CA ASN A 63 3.25 -9.95 41.15
C ASN A 63 2.51 -10.82 42.18
N ASN A 64 1.33 -10.36 42.63
CA ASN A 64 0.53 -10.98 43.69
C ASN A 64 1.22 -11.17 45.07
N THR A 65 2.45 -10.68 45.25
CA THR A 65 3.11 -10.57 46.56
C THR A 65 2.74 -9.24 47.21
N VAL A 66 2.19 -9.27 48.42
CA VAL A 66 1.91 -8.05 49.20
C VAL A 66 3.22 -7.51 49.78
N ILE A 67 3.68 -6.37 49.25
CA ILE A 67 4.86 -5.65 49.77
C ILE A 67 4.46 -4.79 50.97
N VAL A 68 3.31 -4.12 50.87
CA VAL A 68 2.77 -3.25 51.92
C VAL A 68 1.38 -3.73 52.27
N LYS A 69 1.19 -4.22 53.49
CA LYS A 69 -0.14 -4.64 53.98
C LYS A 69 -1.09 -3.44 54.06
N PRO A 70 -2.40 -3.63 53.86
CA PRO A 70 -3.41 -2.58 54.01
C PRO A 70 -3.36 -1.93 55.40
N ALA A 71 -2.84 -0.71 55.45
CA ALA A 71 -2.61 0.03 56.71
C ALA A 71 -2.89 1.54 56.60
N TYR A 72 -2.79 2.10 55.39
CA TYR A 72 -2.88 3.54 55.14
C TYR A 72 -4.31 3.97 54.77
N ASP A 73 -4.67 5.21 55.09
CA ASP A 73 -5.95 5.82 54.70
C ASP A 73 -6.01 6.12 53.20
N TYR A 74 -4.85 6.29 52.55
CA TYR A 74 -4.68 6.57 51.14
C TYR A 74 -3.22 6.33 50.71
N ILE A 75 -3.01 5.87 49.48
CA ILE A 75 -1.69 5.74 48.85
C ILE A 75 -1.80 6.34 47.43
N ASP A 76 -0.73 7.03 47.00
CA ASP A 76 -0.60 7.63 45.68
C ASP A 76 0.82 7.45 45.14
N PHE A 77 0.99 7.45 43.82
CA PHE A 77 2.30 7.26 43.19
C PHE A 77 3.10 8.57 43.22
N LEU A 78 4.40 8.46 43.51
CA LEU A 78 5.42 9.47 43.21
C LEU A 78 6.33 8.92 42.10
N GLU A 79 7.22 9.76 41.56
CA GLU A 79 8.10 9.38 40.45
C GLU A 79 8.94 8.13 40.75
N ASN A 80 9.43 8.00 42.00
CA ASN A 80 10.27 6.88 42.42
C ASN A 80 9.75 6.08 43.63
N ASP A 81 8.77 6.59 44.38
CA ASP A 81 8.27 6.02 45.65
C ASP A 81 6.73 6.17 45.77
N PHE A 82 6.16 5.95 46.95
CA PHE A 82 4.73 6.12 47.22
C PHE A 82 4.46 7.17 48.30
N LYS A 83 3.55 8.10 48.02
CA LYS A 83 2.99 9.03 49.01
C LYS A 83 1.90 8.31 49.78
N VAL A 84 2.06 8.18 51.09
CA VAL A 84 1.10 7.50 51.98
C VAL A 84 0.41 8.48 52.91
N LYS A 85 -0.81 8.18 53.33
CA LYS A 85 -1.58 8.99 54.30
C LYS A 85 -2.03 8.12 55.48
N SER A 86 -1.86 8.62 56.70
CA SER A 86 -2.42 8.03 57.93
C SER A 86 -2.79 9.13 58.91
N SER A 87 -3.95 9.01 59.57
CA SER A 87 -4.42 9.96 60.59
C SER A 87 -4.41 11.42 60.12
N ASN A 88 -4.85 11.63 58.87
CA ASN A 88 -4.83 12.93 58.16
C ASN A 88 -3.45 13.56 57.88
N LYS A 89 -2.35 12.85 58.13
CA LYS A 89 -0.98 13.28 57.79
C LYS A 89 -0.38 12.42 56.67
N PHE A 90 0.54 13.00 55.91
CA PHE A 90 1.24 12.36 54.81
C PHE A 90 2.67 11.95 55.19
N GLY A 91 3.13 10.87 54.59
CA GLY A 91 4.49 10.32 54.65
C GLY A 91 4.88 9.72 53.29
N VAL A 92 6.05 9.10 53.21
CA VAL A 92 6.57 8.44 51.99
C VAL A 92 7.15 7.07 52.37
N ILE A 93 6.83 6.05 51.57
CA ILE A 93 7.46 4.73 51.64
C ILE A 93 8.06 4.39 50.27
N ASN A 94 9.20 3.69 50.26
CA ASN A 94 9.89 3.36 49.03
C ASN A 94 9.26 2.17 48.29
N LYS A 95 9.80 1.82 47.11
CA LYS A 95 9.36 0.65 46.31
C LYS A 95 9.40 -0.71 47.04
N LYS A 96 10.11 -0.82 48.18
CA LYS A 96 10.14 -2.02 49.05
C LYS A 96 9.16 -1.95 50.23
N GLY A 97 8.44 -0.84 50.40
CA GLY A 97 7.58 -0.59 51.56
C GLY A 97 8.31 -0.06 52.80
N GLU A 98 9.62 0.22 52.72
CA GLU A 98 10.39 0.80 53.82
C GLU A 98 10.02 2.28 53.98
N THR A 99 9.91 2.79 55.21
CA THR A 99 9.53 4.19 55.47
C THR A 99 10.69 5.13 55.16
N VAL A 100 10.46 6.07 54.23
CA VAL A 100 11.38 7.16 53.90
C VAL A 100 11.04 8.42 54.69
N LEU A 101 9.74 8.71 54.83
CA LEU A 101 9.21 9.82 55.64
C LEU A 101 8.00 9.35 56.45
N GLU A 102 8.06 9.54 57.76
CA GLU A 102 6.95 9.26 58.67
C GLU A 102 5.69 10.09 58.31
N THR A 103 4.51 9.56 58.65
CA THR A 103 3.22 10.23 58.41
C THR A 103 2.98 11.38 59.40
N LYS A 104 3.70 12.50 59.23
CA LYS A 104 3.60 13.71 60.07
C LYS A 104 3.34 15.01 59.31
N TYR A 105 3.44 15.00 57.98
CA TYR A 105 3.35 16.20 57.14
C TYR A 105 1.91 16.55 56.73
N ASP A 106 1.62 17.82 56.51
CA ASP A 106 0.31 18.30 56.05
C ASP A 106 0.09 18.00 54.56
N SER A 107 1.16 17.98 53.78
CA SER A 107 1.17 17.57 52.37
C SER A 107 2.60 17.24 51.92
N ILE A 108 2.74 16.35 50.95
CA ILE A 108 4.02 16.03 50.30
C ILE A 108 3.83 16.12 48.78
N GLY A 109 4.78 16.75 48.10
CA GLY A 109 4.86 16.83 46.64
C GLY A 109 6.27 16.49 46.13
N SER A 110 6.41 16.34 44.82
CA SER A 110 7.66 15.92 44.18
C SER A 110 8.58 17.10 43.86
N GLY A 111 9.88 16.92 44.08
CA GLY A 111 10.96 17.65 43.43
C GLY A 111 11.87 16.66 42.69
N ILE A 112 12.84 17.14 41.92
CA ILE A 112 13.78 16.28 41.22
C ILE A 112 14.79 15.74 42.25
N GLN A 113 14.83 14.40 42.40
CA GLN A 113 15.61 13.69 43.44
C GLN A 113 15.38 14.22 44.88
N SER A 114 14.16 14.71 45.17
CA SER A 114 13.78 15.31 46.46
C SER A 114 12.28 15.32 46.68
N TYR A 115 11.85 15.47 47.93
CA TYR A 115 10.45 15.69 48.30
C TYR A 115 10.25 17.09 48.86
N ILE A 116 9.20 17.77 48.40
CA ILE A 116 8.74 19.04 48.95
C ILE A 116 7.72 18.72 50.05
N VAL A 117 8.08 19.01 51.29
CA VAL A 117 7.27 18.71 52.47
C VAL A 117 6.63 19.98 53.03
N LYS A 118 5.39 19.85 53.54
CA LYS A 118 4.66 20.92 54.22
C LYS A 118 4.35 20.52 55.66
N LEU A 119 4.61 21.42 56.61
CA LEU A 119 4.20 21.28 58.01
C LEU A 119 3.87 22.65 58.60
N ASN A 120 2.75 22.76 59.32
CA ASN A 120 2.29 23.98 59.98
C ASN A 120 2.25 25.20 59.04
N ASN A 121 1.74 24.99 57.81
CA ASN A 121 1.70 25.99 56.73
C ASN A 121 3.06 26.52 56.22
N LYS A 122 4.19 25.94 56.65
CA LYS A 122 5.52 26.18 56.08
C LYS A 122 5.96 25.02 55.19
N TYR A 123 6.89 25.30 54.28
CA TYR A 123 7.46 24.34 53.33
C TYR A 123 8.97 24.17 53.54
N GLY A 124 9.47 22.97 53.26
CA GLY A 124 10.89 22.60 53.22
C GLY A 124 11.12 21.50 52.18
N THR A 125 12.38 21.12 51.94
CA THR A 125 12.72 19.96 51.10
C THR A 125 13.60 18.97 51.82
N VAL A 126 13.43 17.70 51.46
CA VAL A 126 14.23 16.57 51.92
C VAL A 126 14.67 15.74 50.70
N THR A 127 15.76 14.98 50.83
CA THR A 127 16.19 14.03 49.78
C THR A 127 15.18 12.90 49.61
N ASP A 128 15.35 12.14 48.53
CA ASP A 128 14.74 10.81 48.33
C ASP A 128 15.06 9.79 49.45
N LYS A 129 16.02 10.11 50.33
CA LYS A 129 16.39 9.31 51.53
C LYS A 129 15.92 9.95 52.84
N GLY A 130 15.08 10.99 52.79
CA GLY A 130 14.52 11.66 53.96
C GLY A 130 15.49 12.59 54.72
N VAL A 131 16.66 12.89 54.17
CA VAL A 131 17.64 13.84 54.77
C VAL A 131 17.22 15.26 54.44
N GLU A 132 17.25 16.19 55.40
CA GLU A 132 16.89 17.60 55.16
C GLU A 132 17.84 18.27 54.14
N LEU A 133 17.24 18.98 53.17
CA LEU A 133 17.93 19.83 52.19
C LEU A 133 17.63 21.31 52.45
N LEU A 134 16.36 21.64 52.66
CA LEU A 134 15.91 22.99 53.01
C LEU A 134 14.95 22.91 54.21
N PRO A 135 15.22 23.65 55.31
CA PRO A 135 14.41 23.58 56.53
C PRO A 135 12.98 24.07 56.30
N ILE A 136 12.04 23.56 57.10
CA ILE A 136 10.61 23.84 56.94
C ILE A 136 10.23 25.22 57.48
N LYS A 137 10.65 26.28 56.77
CA LYS A 137 10.41 27.70 57.13
C LYS A 137 9.82 28.55 56.00
N TYR A 138 9.89 28.06 54.75
CA TYR A 138 9.52 28.84 53.56
C TYR A 138 8.00 28.96 53.39
N SER A 139 7.51 30.05 52.78
CA SER A 139 6.07 30.20 52.52
C SER A 139 5.60 29.38 51.33
N LYS A 140 6.50 29.06 50.38
CA LYS A 140 6.28 28.09 49.29
C LYS A 140 7.61 27.62 48.71
N ILE A 141 7.63 26.40 48.17
CA ILE A 141 8.69 25.95 47.25
C ILE A 141 8.04 25.74 45.88
N LEU A 142 8.65 26.30 44.84
CA LEU A 142 8.10 26.35 43.47
C LEU A 142 8.82 25.39 42.52
N TYR A 143 10.12 25.23 42.74
CA TYR A 143 11.00 24.27 42.07
C TYR A 143 12.04 23.79 43.08
N SER A 144 12.39 22.51 43.04
CA SER A 144 13.50 21.96 43.80
C SER A 144 14.14 20.84 43.01
N ASN A 145 15.44 20.94 42.81
CA ASN A 145 16.25 19.92 42.16
C ASN A 145 17.51 19.67 42.97
N ASN A 146 17.59 18.49 43.56
CA ASN A 146 18.70 18.08 44.40
C ASN A 146 19.94 17.71 43.58
N ALA A 147 19.76 17.14 42.37
CA ALA A 147 20.85 16.75 41.49
C ALA A 147 21.71 17.97 41.09
N THR A 148 21.06 19.07 40.72
CA THR A 148 21.73 20.35 40.39
C THR A 148 21.72 21.36 41.54
N LYS A 149 21.34 20.94 42.76
CA LYS A 149 21.23 21.78 43.96
C LYS A 149 20.61 23.17 43.74
N THR A 150 19.61 23.24 42.86
CA THR A 150 18.99 24.48 42.42
C THR A 150 17.51 24.45 42.80
N SER A 151 17.07 25.44 43.57
CA SER A 151 15.67 25.56 44.00
C SER A 151 15.15 26.98 43.84
N LEU A 152 13.84 27.11 43.60
CA LEU A 152 13.13 28.39 43.53
C LEU A 152 12.08 28.41 44.63
N ILE A 153 12.21 29.34 45.57
CA ILE A 153 11.39 29.39 46.78
C ILE A 153 10.69 30.74 46.94
N LYS A 154 9.68 30.76 47.82
CA LYS A 154 9.18 31.99 48.43
C LYS A 154 9.53 32.01 49.91
N ASP A 155 10.21 33.07 50.34
CA ASP A 155 10.62 33.25 51.73
C ASP A 155 9.43 33.60 52.64
N GLU A 156 9.69 33.97 53.90
CA GLU A 156 8.63 34.31 54.85
C GLU A 156 7.85 35.57 54.47
N ASN A 157 8.49 36.51 53.77
CA ASN A 157 7.90 37.73 53.24
C ASN A 157 7.14 37.47 51.91
N LYS A 158 7.13 36.22 51.43
CA LYS A 158 6.55 35.76 50.15
C LYS A 158 7.32 36.29 48.92
N GLU A 159 8.52 36.82 49.11
CA GLU A 159 9.41 37.23 48.03
C GLU A 159 10.01 36.01 47.34
N LEU A 160 10.18 36.10 46.02
CA LEU A 160 10.81 35.07 45.22
C LEU A 160 12.33 35.09 45.46
N LYS A 161 12.91 33.97 45.89
CA LYS A 161 14.37 33.83 46.05
C LYS A 161 14.87 32.59 45.30
N LEU A 162 16.06 32.72 44.74
CA LEU A 162 16.82 31.61 44.17
C LEU A 162 17.67 30.97 45.27
N VAL A 163 17.77 29.64 45.23
CA VAL A 163 18.61 28.84 46.12
C VAL A 163 19.62 28.08 45.27
N LEU A 164 20.90 28.23 45.61
CA LEU A 164 22.05 27.64 44.94
C LEU A 164 22.93 26.94 45.98
N ASP A 165 23.37 25.71 45.68
CA ASP A 165 24.11 24.84 46.62
C ASP A 165 23.42 24.73 48.00
N ASN A 166 22.07 24.61 47.98
CA ASN A 166 21.18 24.62 49.16
C ASN A 166 21.22 25.90 50.03
N THR A 167 21.90 26.96 49.60
CA THR A 167 21.92 28.28 50.27
C THR A 167 21.02 29.28 49.53
N ILE A 168 20.39 30.22 50.26
CA ILE A 168 19.69 31.34 49.61
C ILE A 168 20.75 32.20 48.93
N SER A 169 20.59 32.42 47.64
CA SER A 169 21.52 33.21 46.86
C SER A 169 21.25 34.71 47.00
N ASP A 170 22.31 35.50 47.13
CA ASP A 170 22.25 36.97 47.09
C ASP A 170 21.97 37.53 45.69
N TYR A 171 22.03 36.70 44.64
CA TYR A 171 21.77 37.12 43.26
C TYR A 171 20.29 37.55 43.07
N GLN A 172 20.09 38.83 42.80
CA GLN A 172 18.80 39.38 42.38
C GLN A 172 18.59 39.20 40.88
N PHE A 173 17.37 38.81 40.50
CA PHE A 173 16.98 38.58 39.11
C PHE A 173 15.57 39.11 38.85
N ASP A 174 15.30 39.52 37.62
CA ASP A 174 13.99 40.00 37.20
C ASP A 174 13.08 38.83 36.77
N ASN A 175 13.66 37.84 36.10
CA ASN A 175 13.02 36.55 35.81
C ASN A 175 14.03 35.39 35.67
N ILE A 176 13.56 34.15 35.76
CA ILE A 176 14.38 32.93 35.62
C ILE A 176 13.67 31.84 34.79
N TYR A 177 14.37 31.26 33.82
CA TYR A 177 13.95 30.07 33.09
C TYR A 177 14.74 28.86 33.60
N LEU A 178 14.07 27.81 34.05
CA LEU A 178 14.70 26.60 34.59
C LEU A 178 14.52 25.41 33.65
N TYR A 179 15.61 24.70 33.38
CA TYR A 179 15.67 23.35 32.81
C TYR A 179 15.92 22.33 33.94
N ASN A 180 15.87 21.02 33.63
CA ASN A 180 16.24 19.99 34.60
C ASN A 180 17.71 20.08 35.05
N ASN A 181 18.64 20.49 34.18
CA ASN A 181 20.07 20.53 34.48
C ASN A 181 20.71 21.93 34.45
N ALA A 182 19.94 22.97 34.14
CA ALA A 182 20.45 24.33 33.96
C ALA A 182 19.38 25.39 34.29
N GLY A 183 19.79 26.66 34.43
CA GLY A 183 18.89 27.80 34.55
C GLY A 183 19.42 29.02 33.82
N ILE A 184 18.56 29.76 33.15
CA ILE A 184 18.89 31.06 32.53
C ILE A 184 18.24 32.14 33.40
N ILE A 185 19.06 32.94 34.08
CA ILE A 185 18.58 34.12 34.82
C ILE A 185 18.58 35.34 33.90
N SER A 186 17.64 36.25 34.12
CA SER A 186 17.66 37.58 33.50
C SER A 186 17.75 38.66 34.57
N LYS A 187 18.66 39.64 34.36
CA LYS A 187 18.79 40.83 35.19
C LYS A 187 19.10 42.04 34.30
N ASP A 188 18.34 43.12 34.45
CA ASP A 188 18.48 44.38 33.71
C ASP A 188 18.50 44.17 32.18
N SER A 189 17.60 43.29 31.71
CA SER A 189 17.49 42.79 30.32
C SER A 189 18.66 41.94 29.79
N LYS A 190 19.71 41.71 30.59
CA LYS A 190 20.82 40.80 30.28
C LYS A 190 20.58 39.41 30.86
N LYS A 191 21.23 38.39 30.29
CA LYS A 191 21.05 36.98 30.67
C LYS A 191 22.34 36.33 31.17
N GLY A 192 22.22 35.51 32.20
CA GLY A 192 23.27 34.67 32.78
C GLY A 192 22.86 33.19 32.81
N LEU A 193 23.82 32.30 33.06
CA LEU A 193 23.63 30.84 32.98
C LEU A 193 24.06 30.16 34.28
N ILE A 194 23.19 29.34 34.83
CA ILE A 194 23.37 28.51 36.02
C ILE A 194 23.44 27.05 35.59
N ILE A 195 24.43 26.32 36.08
CA ILE A 195 24.56 24.86 35.93
C ILE A 195 25.07 24.32 37.27
N ASP A 196 24.57 23.16 37.70
CA ASP A 196 24.96 22.46 38.94
C ASP A 196 25.04 23.35 40.19
N GLY A 197 24.06 24.25 40.34
CA GLY A 197 23.92 25.10 41.52
C GLY A 197 24.92 26.25 41.57
N LYS A 198 25.55 26.61 40.45
CA LYS A 198 26.52 27.70 40.35
C LYS A 198 26.16 28.63 39.19
N LEU A 199 26.35 29.94 39.38
CA LEU A 199 26.30 30.88 38.27
C LEU A 199 27.60 30.74 37.46
N VAL A 200 27.50 30.12 36.29
CA VAL A 200 28.62 29.82 35.38
C VAL A 200 28.86 30.98 34.41
N LEU A 201 27.81 31.74 34.08
CA LEU A 201 27.91 32.99 33.33
C LEU A 201 27.12 34.10 34.04
N GLU A 202 27.80 35.20 34.35
CA GLU A 202 27.18 36.44 34.86
C GLU A 202 26.18 37.04 33.84
N PRO A 203 25.17 37.81 34.29
CA PRO A 203 24.13 38.34 33.43
C PRO A 203 24.62 39.55 32.61
N ILE A 204 25.41 39.28 31.58
CA ILE A 204 25.95 40.28 30.64
C ILE A 204 25.49 40.07 29.18
N TYR A 205 24.95 38.89 28.87
CA TYR A 205 24.61 38.48 27.50
C TYR A 205 23.26 39.04 27.05
N ASP A 206 23.14 39.41 25.77
CA ASP A 206 21.87 39.85 25.19
C ASP A 206 20.88 38.69 25.01
N ASN A 207 21.41 37.48 24.79
CA ASN A 207 20.63 36.26 24.81
C ASN A 207 21.48 35.06 25.25
N ILE A 208 20.81 34.07 25.85
CA ILE A 208 21.29 32.71 26.04
C ILE A 208 20.13 31.80 25.65
N SER A 209 20.39 30.78 24.85
CA SER A 209 19.38 29.85 24.30
C SER A 209 20.01 28.50 24.01
N ALA A 210 19.22 27.41 24.06
CA ALA A 210 19.73 26.08 23.71
C ALA A 210 19.74 25.86 22.19
N ASP A 211 18.67 26.29 21.52
CA ASP A 211 18.43 26.13 20.07
C ASP A 211 18.94 27.29 19.20
N GLY A 212 19.47 28.37 19.80
CA GLY A 212 19.92 29.56 19.10
C GLY A 212 18.81 30.52 18.67
N GLN A 213 17.55 30.29 19.10
CA GLN A 213 16.42 31.13 18.75
C GLN A 213 16.14 32.21 19.81
N LYS A 214 15.50 33.31 19.39
CA LYS A 214 15.00 34.36 20.29
C LYS A 214 13.53 34.12 20.60
N SER A 215 13.20 34.13 21.90
CA SER A 215 11.82 34.01 22.39
C SER A 215 10.91 35.08 21.79
N ASN A 216 9.83 34.67 21.14
CA ASN A 216 8.84 35.58 20.55
C ASN A 216 7.98 36.22 21.67
N LYS A 217 7.64 37.51 21.56
CA LYS A 217 6.74 38.19 22.53
C LYS A 217 5.34 37.56 22.62
N ASN A 218 4.90 36.86 21.56
CA ASN A 218 3.63 36.13 21.57
C ASN A 218 3.69 34.76 22.25
N ASP A 219 4.90 34.25 22.55
CA ASP A 219 5.14 32.95 23.19
C ASP A 219 4.50 32.86 24.58
N TYR A 220 3.97 31.68 24.88
CA TYR A 220 3.48 31.32 26.21
C TYR A 220 4.60 31.43 27.27
N VAL A 221 5.83 31.04 26.92
CA VAL A 221 7.01 31.16 27.78
C VAL A 221 7.23 32.61 28.19
N PHE A 222 7.22 33.54 27.21
CA PHE A 222 7.45 34.97 27.45
C PHE A 222 6.40 35.55 28.41
N LYS A 223 5.12 35.26 28.14
CA LYS A 223 3.99 35.68 28.99
C LYS A 223 4.05 35.08 30.40
N ALA A 224 4.53 33.85 30.55
CA ALA A 224 4.71 33.21 31.84
C ALA A 224 5.86 33.85 32.65
N LEU A 225 6.97 34.21 31.99
CA LEU A 225 8.08 34.94 32.60
C LEU A 225 7.67 36.35 33.05
N GLU A 226 6.94 37.10 32.22
CA GLU A 226 6.41 38.42 32.64
C GLU A 226 5.44 38.32 33.83
N LYS A 227 4.49 37.36 33.78
CA LYS A 227 3.46 37.23 34.81
C LYS A 227 3.97 36.68 36.15
N ASN A 228 4.83 35.67 36.10
CA ASN A 228 5.23 34.90 37.28
C ASN A 228 6.65 35.21 37.77
N LYS A 229 7.48 35.88 36.96
CA LYS A 229 8.94 35.98 37.08
C LYS A 229 9.70 34.65 36.94
N TYR A 230 9.04 33.56 36.58
CA TYR A 230 9.71 32.29 36.32
C TYR A 230 8.99 31.40 35.32
N TYR A 231 9.75 30.51 34.69
CA TYR A 231 9.28 29.41 33.85
C TYR A 231 10.08 28.14 34.15
N ILE A 232 9.44 26.97 34.11
CA ILE A 232 10.08 25.67 34.38
C ILE A 232 9.79 24.76 33.19
N ASN A 233 10.86 24.23 32.58
CA ASN A 233 10.86 23.27 31.50
C ASN A 233 11.51 21.97 31.99
N PHE A 234 10.76 20.87 31.98
CA PHE A 234 11.25 19.57 32.46
C PHE A 234 12.08 18.80 31.42
N SER A 235 12.80 19.51 30.55
CA SER A 235 13.82 18.94 29.65
C SER A 235 15.22 19.28 30.13
N SER A 236 16.20 18.42 29.81
CA SER A 236 17.62 18.71 30.00
C SER A 236 18.20 19.38 28.76
N GLN A 237 19.17 20.28 28.94
CA GLN A 237 19.91 20.96 27.88
C GLN A 237 21.39 21.03 28.23
N ASP A 238 22.22 20.47 27.37
CA ASP A 238 23.66 20.36 27.60
C ASP A 238 24.43 21.45 26.84
N ILE A 239 23.81 22.01 25.80
CA ILE A 239 24.40 23.00 24.89
C ILE A 239 23.67 24.33 25.02
N PHE A 240 24.43 25.42 25.13
CA PHE A 240 23.90 26.77 25.11
C PHE A 240 24.68 27.66 24.15
N ILE A 241 23.95 28.44 23.36
CA ILE A 241 24.47 29.49 22.50
C ILE A 241 24.28 30.82 23.24
N THR A 242 25.40 31.51 23.49
CA THR A 242 25.44 32.87 24.05
C THR A 242 25.44 33.88 22.91
N GLU A 243 24.81 35.04 23.12
CA GLU A 243 24.84 36.18 22.20
C GLU A 243 25.29 37.44 22.93
N LEU A 244 26.29 38.13 22.37
CA LEU A 244 26.83 39.38 22.88
C LEU A 244 27.00 40.36 21.69
N GLY A 245 26.11 41.36 21.62
CA GLY A 245 25.95 42.19 20.44
C GLY A 245 25.55 41.36 19.21
N THR A 246 26.39 41.37 18.18
CA THR A 246 26.23 40.55 16.97
C THR A 246 26.98 39.21 17.02
N LYS A 247 27.86 39.02 18.01
CA LYS A 247 28.72 37.84 18.13
C LYS A 247 28.10 36.76 19.01
N LYS A 248 28.49 35.51 18.78
CA LYS A 248 28.00 34.33 19.48
C LYS A 248 29.13 33.47 20.04
N GLY A 249 28.83 32.74 21.11
CA GLY A 249 29.71 31.73 21.70
C GLY A 249 28.97 30.43 21.99
N LEU A 250 29.72 29.37 22.26
CA LEU A 250 29.19 28.03 22.55
C LEU A 250 29.62 27.54 23.93
N ILE A 251 28.64 27.12 24.73
CA ILE A 251 28.82 26.35 25.97
C ILE A 251 28.38 24.91 25.74
N HIS A 252 29.11 23.95 26.28
CA HIS A 252 28.67 22.55 26.44
C HIS A 252 28.98 22.12 27.88
N ASN A 253 27.96 21.72 28.64
CA ASN A 253 28.06 21.33 30.06
C ASN A 253 28.84 22.34 30.93
N GLY A 254 28.53 23.63 30.76
CA GLY A 254 29.19 24.74 31.47
C GLY A 254 30.58 25.12 30.95
N ILE A 255 31.19 24.31 30.08
CA ILE A 255 32.51 24.57 29.50
C ILE A 255 32.37 25.42 28.23
N ARG A 256 33.16 26.49 28.14
CA ARG A 256 33.27 27.35 26.95
C ARG A 256 34.00 26.63 25.83
N ILE A 257 33.26 26.20 24.80
CA ILE A 257 33.79 25.48 23.64
C ILE A 257 34.27 26.46 22.56
N TYR A 258 33.50 27.51 22.28
CA TYR A 258 33.89 28.63 21.43
C TYR A 258 33.61 29.94 22.14
N ALA A 259 34.58 30.86 22.10
CA ALA A 259 34.47 32.21 22.65
C ALA A 259 33.38 33.03 21.93
N ASP A 260 32.97 34.14 22.55
CA ASP A 260 31.88 35.03 22.10
C ASP A 260 32.30 35.93 20.91
N GLU A 261 32.85 35.32 19.86
CA GLU A 261 33.43 35.97 18.68
C GLU A 261 32.93 35.40 17.32
N MET A 262 32.13 34.34 17.35
CA MET A 262 31.57 33.71 16.14
C MET A 262 30.50 34.62 15.52
N ASP A 263 30.43 34.67 14.20
CA ASP A 263 29.37 35.39 13.46
C ASP A 263 28.05 34.60 13.47
N LYS A 264 28.14 33.27 13.45
CA LYS A 264 26.98 32.38 13.47
C LYS A 264 27.31 31.06 14.18
N ILE A 265 26.30 30.51 14.85
CA ILE A 265 26.33 29.17 15.42
C ILE A 265 24.99 28.51 15.08
N SER A 266 25.03 27.26 14.63
CA SER A 266 23.86 26.47 14.23
C SER A 266 23.98 25.07 14.82
N ASN A 267 23.06 24.72 15.72
CA ASN A 267 23.03 23.43 16.40
C ASN A 267 22.07 22.46 15.69
N ASP A 268 22.59 21.42 15.03
CA ASP A 268 21.79 20.33 14.48
C ASP A 268 21.78 19.17 15.49
N TYR A 269 20.84 19.24 16.44
CA TYR A 269 20.63 18.22 17.46
C TYR A 269 20.37 16.82 16.89
N MET A 270 19.70 16.73 15.74
CA MET A 270 19.33 15.44 15.13
C MET A 270 20.57 14.73 14.57
N ARG A 271 21.46 15.47 13.90
CA ARG A 271 22.74 14.97 13.40
C ARG A 271 23.85 14.95 14.45
N GLY A 272 23.67 15.64 15.58
CA GLY A 272 24.64 15.69 16.68
C GLY A 272 25.89 16.50 16.36
N ILE A 273 25.73 17.61 15.64
CA ILE A 273 26.82 18.50 15.22
C ILE A 273 26.44 19.97 15.41
N VAL A 274 27.37 20.78 15.92
CA VAL A 274 27.22 22.24 16.01
C VAL A 274 28.17 22.88 15.00
N ILE A 275 27.62 23.54 13.99
CA ILE A 275 28.40 24.28 12.98
C ILE A 275 28.60 25.71 13.47
N VAL A 276 29.83 26.20 13.41
CA VAL A 276 30.20 27.58 13.75
C VAL A 276 30.76 28.30 12.53
N GLU A 277 30.55 29.61 12.46
CA GLU A 277 31.02 30.47 11.37
C GLU A 277 31.73 31.70 11.94
N LYS A 278 32.92 31.99 11.42
CA LYS A 278 33.73 33.18 11.74
C LYS A 278 34.44 33.63 10.46
N ASP A 279 34.36 34.91 10.12
CA ASP A 279 35.04 35.50 8.96
C ASP A 279 34.73 34.75 7.64
N GLN A 280 33.45 34.40 7.45
CA GLN A 280 32.90 33.59 6.33
C GLN A 280 33.43 32.14 6.22
N LYS A 281 34.32 31.72 7.13
CA LYS A 281 34.79 30.34 7.26
C LYS A 281 33.99 29.59 8.30
N LYS A 282 33.86 28.28 8.11
CA LYS A 282 33.12 27.37 8.97
C LYS A 282 34.04 26.36 9.62
N GLY A 283 33.74 26.07 10.88
CA GLY A 283 34.23 24.92 11.64
C GLY A 283 33.04 24.21 12.28
N ALA A 284 33.30 23.18 13.07
CA ALA A 284 32.24 22.49 13.78
C ALA A 284 32.73 21.84 15.08
N TYR A 285 31.78 21.52 15.95
CA TYR A 285 32.00 20.73 17.17
C TYR A 285 31.03 19.56 17.19
N LEU A 286 31.53 18.39 17.60
CA LEU A 286 30.77 17.16 17.75
C LEU A 286 30.56 16.89 19.24
N PRO A 287 29.42 17.24 19.86
CA PRO A 287 29.23 17.14 21.32
C PRO A 287 29.42 15.71 21.87
N ARG A 288 29.06 14.69 21.08
CA ARG A 288 29.16 13.27 21.47
C ARG A 288 30.60 12.76 21.55
N THR A 289 31.50 13.22 20.69
CA THR A 289 32.92 12.82 20.68
C THR A 289 33.85 13.89 21.27
N GLN A 290 33.30 15.08 21.56
CA GLN A 290 34.00 16.30 22.00
C GLN A 290 35.08 16.80 21.02
N GLN A 291 35.07 16.33 19.78
CA GLN A 291 36.04 16.73 18.76
C GLN A 291 35.63 18.04 18.07
N LYS A 292 36.64 18.76 17.57
CA LYS A 292 36.50 20.01 16.81
C LYS A 292 37.02 19.84 15.38
N ILE A 293 36.34 20.49 14.45
CA ILE A 293 36.76 20.74 13.08
C ILE A 293 37.14 22.22 13.02
N ASP A 294 38.35 22.51 12.55
CA ASP A 294 38.90 23.86 12.49
C ASP A 294 38.08 24.79 11.60
N ILE A 295 38.12 26.10 11.91
CA ILE A 295 37.36 27.13 11.19
C ILE A 295 38.11 27.53 9.91
N ASP A 296 38.13 26.62 8.92
CA ASP A 296 38.90 26.80 7.68
C ASP A 296 38.17 26.28 6.41
N TYR A 297 36.88 25.98 6.51
CA TYR A 297 36.07 25.41 5.43
C TYR A 297 35.02 26.40 4.91
N ASN A 298 34.68 26.32 3.62
CA ASN A 298 33.57 27.08 3.03
C ASN A 298 32.22 26.41 3.33
N SER A 299 32.21 25.08 3.41
CA SER A 299 31.03 24.29 3.80
C SER A 299 31.41 23.08 4.63
N ILE A 300 30.52 22.70 5.55
CA ILE A 300 30.55 21.46 6.31
C ILE A 300 29.13 20.88 6.19
N ILE A 301 29.02 19.68 5.65
CA ILE A 301 27.74 18.99 5.39
C ILE A 301 27.82 17.63 6.07
N CYS A 302 26.73 17.20 6.70
CA CYS A 302 26.69 15.95 7.44
C CYS A 302 25.51 15.09 6.98
N ASP A 303 25.77 13.81 6.70
CA ASP A 303 24.73 12.87 6.27
C ASP A 303 23.74 12.52 7.40
N GLY A 304 24.13 12.79 8.66
CA GLY A 304 23.38 12.42 9.86
C GLY A 304 23.51 10.96 10.28
N THR A 305 24.37 10.16 9.62
CA THR A 305 24.55 8.73 9.93
C THR A 305 26.01 8.34 10.18
N ARG A 306 26.94 8.67 9.28
CA ARG A 306 28.33 8.17 9.31
C ARG A 306 29.40 9.14 8.83
N PHE A 307 29.07 10.15 8.05
CA PHE A 307 30.05 10.96 7.32
C PHE A 307 29.81 12.47 7.41
N ILE A 308 30.92 13.20 7.37
CA ILE A 308 30.97 14.66 7.33
C ILE A 308 31.78 15.05 6.10
N GLU A 309 31.12 15.65 5.12
CA GLU A 309 31.74 16.25 3.94
C GLU A 309 32.26 17.65 4.31
N LEU A 310 33.52 17.90 3.95
CA LEU A 310 34.24 19.13 4.20
C LEU A 310 34.57 19.77 2.85
N LYS A 311 34.13 21.01 2.61
CA LYS A 311 34.43 21.76 1.37
C LYS A 311 35.31 22.96 1.64
N LYS A 312 36.43 23.06 0.92
CA LYS A 312 37.38 24.17 1.01
C LYS A 312 37.98 24.43 -0.37
N ASN A 313 37.99 25.69 -0.79
CA ASN A 313 38.45 26.13 -2.13
C ASN A 313 37.77 25.38 -3.29
N ASN A 314 36.45 25.14 -3.18
CA ASN A 314 35.64 24.32 -4.09
C ASN A 314 36.04 22.84 -4.22
N LEU A 315 37.00 22.36 -3.43
CA LEU A 315 37.32 20.95 -3.31
C LEU A 315 36.58 20.34 -2.12
N SER A 316 36.14 19.10 -2.29
CA SER A 316 35.37 18.29 -1.36
C SER A 316 36.24 17.14 -0.86
N GLY A 317 36.15 16.87 0.44
CA GLY A 317 36.78 15.75 1.14
C GLY A 317 35.82 15.26 2.23
N MET A 318 36.15 14.14 2.90
CA MET A 318 35.20 13.52 3.82
C MET A 318 35.90 12.82 4.99
N VAL A 319 35.28 12.96 6.17
CA VAL A 319 35.72 12.31 7.41
C VAL A 319 34.58 11.53 8.05
N ASP A 320 34.90 10.61 8.95
CA ASP A 320 33.92 9.97 9.85
C ASP A 320 33.64 10.85 11.10
N TYR A 321 32.71 10.43 11.96
CA TYR A 321 32.41 11.13 13.23
C TYR A 321 33.53 11.05 14.28
N LYS A 322 34.61 10.31 14.03
CA LYS A 322 35.85 10.32 14.82
C LYS A 322 36.93 11.22 14.19
N LEU A 323 36.58 11.94 13.10
CA LEU A 323 37.45 12.76 12.27
C LEU A 323 38.59 12.00 11.57
N ASN A 324 38.46 10.68 11.38
CA ASN A 324 39.36 9.95 10.50
C ASN A 324 39.08 10.34 9.05
N GLN A 325 40.12 10.57 8.25
CA GLN A 325 39.97 10.83 6.82
C GLN A 325 39.44 9.60 6.09
N VAL A 326 38.30 9.76 5.43
CA VAL A 326 37.70 8.76 4.53
C VAL A 326 38.06 9.10 3.09
N MET A 327 37.88 10.37 2.69
CA MET A 327 38.26 10.87 1.36
C MET A 327 39.12 12.14 1.51
N PRO A 328 40.27 12.25 0.82
CA PRO A 328 41.07 13.48 0.83
C PRO A 328 40.34 14.64 0.14
N LEU A 329 40.71 15.88 0.50
CA LEU A 329 40.14 17.13 -0.02
C LEU A 329 40.68 17.46 -1.43
N GLU A 330 40.28 16.67 -2.43
CA GLU A 330 40.77 16.78 -3.81
C GLU A 330 39.72 16.43 -4.89
N TYR A 331 38.45 16.30 -4.51
CA TYR A 331 37.33 16.01 -5.42
C TYR A 331 36.55 17.30 -5.70
N ASP A 332 35.93 17.42 -6.87
CA ASP A 332 35.00 18.52 -7.14
C ASP A 332 33.77 18.38 -6.21
N ASP A 333 33.26 17.14 -6.06
CA ASP A 333 32.07 16.80 -5.27
C ASP A 333 32.11 15.33 -4.81
N ILE A 334 31.48 15.01 -3.68
CA ILE A 334 31.37 13.64 -3.16
C ILE A 334 29.92 13.37 -2.73
N GLN A 335 29.27 12.39 -3.37
CA GLN A 335 27.86 12.09 -3.16
C GLN A 335 27.69 10.70 -2.51
N VAL A 336 26.98 10.65 -1.38
CA VAL A 336 26.71 9.41 -0.64
C VAL A 336 25.57 8.64 -1.30
N MET A 337 25.84 7.41 -1.72
CA MET A 337 24.92 6.56 -2.49
C MET A 337 24.31 5.45 -1.63
N GLY A 338 23.00 5.57 -1.38
CA GLY A 338 22.17 4.55 -0.74
C GLY A 338 22.53 4.20 0.71
N MET A 339 21.84 3.20 1.27
CA MET A 339 22.05 2.75 2.66
C MET A 339 23.40 2.03 2.87
N GLN A 340 24.02 1.54 1.80
CA GLN A 340 25.32 0.86 1.86
C GLN A 340 26.50 1.84 1.97
N SER A 341 26.26 3.15 1.78
CA SER A 341 27.28 4.22 1.82
C SER A 341 28.50 3.96 0.95
N ALA A 342 28.29 3.54 -0.30
CA ALA A 342 29.29 3.80 -1.32
C ALA A 342 29.25 5.30 -1.70
N PHE A 343 30.28 5.80 -2.38
CA PHE A 343 30.36 7.20 -2.79
C PHE A 343 30.48 7.31 -4.31
N LYS A 344 29.61 8.12 -4.93
CA LYS A 344 29.86 8.65 -6.28
C LYS A 344 30.81 9.83 -6.11
N ILE A 345 31.97 9.75 -6.76
CA ILE A 345 33.03 10.77 -6.66
C ILE A 345 33.12 11.55 -7.97
N ILE A 346 33.31 12.87 -7.88
CA ILE A 346 33.48 13.74 -9.05
C ILE A 346 34.86 14.38 -9.00
N LYS A 347 35.66 14.24 -10.05
CA LYS A 347 37.00 14.83 -10.17
C LYS A 347 37.28 15.25 -11.61
N ASN A 348 37.69 16.50 -11.83
CA ASN A 348 37.83 17.09 -13.17
C ASN A 348 36.56 16.95 -14.02
N LYS A 349 35.36 17.10 -13.42
CA LYS A 349 34.03 16.89 -14.02
C LYS A 349 33.73 15.46 -14.50
N LYS A 350 34.61 14.49 -14.23
CA LYS A 350 34.38 13.07 -14.49
C LYS A 350 33.92 12.37 -13.22
N GLN A 351 33.06 11.36 -13.38
CA GLN A 351 32.47 10.58 -12.29
C GLN A 351 33.15 9.21 -12.14
N GLY A 352 33.24 8.76 -10.90
CA GLY A 352 33.73 7.43 -10.49
C GLY A 352 33.00 6.95 -9.24
N TRP A 353 33.49 5.85 -8.64
CA TRP A 353 32.85 5.19 -7.51
C TRP A 353 33.87 4.73 -6.46
N ALA A 354 33.57 4.96 -5.18
CA ALA A 354 34.41 4.56 -4.05
C ALA A 354 33.62 3.76 -3.00
N SER A 355 34.31 2.93 -2.23
CA SER A 355 33.74 2.17 -1.12
C SER A 355 33.48 3.07 0.10
N ALA A 356 32.70 2.58 1.07
CA ALA A 356 32.44 3.27 2.34
C ALA A 356 33.71 3.58 3.17
N LYS A 357 34.86 2.99 2.83
CA LYS A 357 36.17 3.24 3.43
C LYS A 357 37.01 4.27 2.65
N GLY A 358 36.49 4.76 1.52
CA GLY A 358 37.20 5.66 0.60
C GLY A 358 38.10 4.95 -0.42
N GLU A 359 38.02 3.63 -0.55
CA GLU A 359 38.79 2.88 -1.55
C GLU A 359 38.18 3.16 -2.94
N ILE A 360 38.97 3.64 -3.90
CA ILE A 360 38.49 3.90 -5.27
C ILE A 360 38.26 2.56 -5.99
N LEU A 361 37.00 2.23 -6.24
CA LEU A 361 36.58 1.01 -6.93
C LEU A 361 36.57 1.22 -8.45
N ILE A 362 36.05 2.39 -8.87
CA ILE A 362 35.94 2.79 -10.27
C ILE A 362 36.53 4.23 -10.36
N PRO A 363 37.57 4.47 -11.17
CA PRO A 363 38.20 5.78 -11.25
C PRO A 363 37.27 6.82 -11.87
N ALA A 364 37.51 8.10 -11.55
CA ALA A 364 36.74 9.23 -12.09
C ALA A 364 37.10 9.51 -13.57
N ILE A 365 36.52 8.72 -14.49
CA ILE A 365 36.82 8.77 -15.94
C ILE A 365 35.58 8.83 -16.85
N TYR A 366 34.37 8.67 -16.31
CA TYR A 366 33.12 8.66 -17.06
C TYR A 366 32.41 10.02 -17.00
N ASP A 367 31.63 10.40 -18.01
CA ASP A 367 30.76 11.60 -17.92
C ASP A 367 29.67 11.39 -16.86
N GLU A 368 29.15 10.17 -16.78
CA GLU A 368 28.08 9.76 -15.86
C GLU A 368 28.29 8.31 -15.41
N ILE A 369 28.03 8.00 -14.14
CA ILE A 369 28.02 6.63 -13.61
C ILE A 369 26.88 6.45 -12.61
N ASP A 370 26.10 5.39 -12.76
CA ASP A 370 25.04 4.98 -11.84
C ASP A 370 25.05 3.47 -11.63
N ASP A 371 24.66 3.03 -10.44
CA ASP A 371 24.42 1.62 -10.16
C ASP A 371 23.08 1.15 -10.76
N PHE A 372 22.96 -0.15 -11.06
CA PHE A 372 21.70 -0.72 -11.54
C PHE A 372 20.61 -0.82 -10.45
N ASN A 373 20.94 -0.59 -9.17
CA ASN A 373 20.07 -0.86 -8.04
C ASN A 373 19.34 0.38 -7.48
N PHE A 374 19.44 1.54 -8.13
CA PHE A 374 19.06 2.82 -7.54
C PHE A 374 17.61 2.88 -7.00
N LEU A 375 16.62 2.27 -7.68
CA LEU A 375 15.21 2.27 -7.25
C LEU A 375 14.43 1.01 -7.67
N LEU A 376 13.98 0.23 -6.68
CA LEU A 376 12.78 -0.64 -6.74
C LEU A 376 12.73 -1.79 -7.79
N SER A 377 13.86 -2.26 -8.30
CA SER A 377 13.94 -3.59 -8.93
C SER A 377 14.13 -4.67 -7.86
N ASP A 378 13.87 -5.95 -8.17
CA ASP A 378 14.03 -7.09 -7.25
C ASP A 378 15.49 -7.41 -6.85
N GLY A 379 16.40 -6.44 -6.99
CA GLY A 379 17.53 -6.16 -6.07
C GLY A 379 18.76 -7.06 -6.14
N GLU A 380 18.58 -8.38 -6.20
CA GLU A 380 19.68 -9.34 -6.32
C GLU A 380 20.17 -9.49 -7.77
N GLY A 381 19.37 -9.01 -8.73
CA GLY A 381 19.57 -9.23 -10.15
C GLY A 381 20.89 -8.67 -10.69
N PHE A 382 21.14 -7.38 -10.51
CA PHE A 382 22.21 -6.62 -11.19
C PHE A 382 23.18 -5.99 -10.20
N LYS A 383 23.31 -6.60 -9.02
CA LYS A 383 24.30 -6.21 -8.02
C LYS A 383 25.71 -6.16 -8.64
N ASP A 384 26.49 -5.18 -8.21
CA ASP A 384 27.88 -4.96 -8.62
C ASP A 384 28.06 -4.61 -10.12
N LEU A 385 26.98 -4.23 -10.82
CA LEU A 385 26.99 -3.66 -12.17
C LEU A 385 26.62 -2.17 -12.17
N PHE A 386 27.25 -1.42 -13.07
CA PHE A 386 27.08 0.03 -13.22
C PHE A 386 26.81 0.38 -14.69
N LYS A 387 25.87 1.30 -14.92
CA LYS A 387 25.72 2.01 -16.18
C LYS A 387 26.75 3.14 -16.20
N VAL A 388 27.50 3.23 -17.30
CA VAL A 388 28.50 4.30 -17.49
C VAL A 388 28.29 5.00 -18.81
N LYS A 389 28.50 6.31 -18.83
CA LYS A 389 28.27 7.16 -20.00
C LYS A 389 29.55 7.88 -20.42
N ASN A 390 29.74 8.01 -21.74
CA ASN A 390 30.68 8.96 -22.34
C ASN A 390 30.08 9.44 -23.68
N ASN A 391 30.16 10.75 -23.99
CA ASN A 391 29.71 11.32 -25.27
C ASN A 391 28.28 10.90 -25.70
N ASP A 392 27.33 10.97 -24.76
CA ASP A 392 25.93 10.55 -24.91
C ASP A 392 25.69 9.09 -25.35
N LEU A 393 26.69 8.24 -25.18
CA LEU A 393 26.56 6.79 -25.27
C LEU A 393 26.73 6.15 -23.89
N THR A 394 26.01 5.05 -23.67
CA THR A 394 25.95 4.26 -22.46
C THR A 394 26.56 2.88 -22.69
N GLY A 395 27.26 2.36 -21.69
CA GLY A 395 27.74 0.98 -21.59
C GLY A 395 27.51 0.43 -20.19
N VAL A 396 27.98 -0.80 -19.94
CA VAL A 396 27.90 -1.45 -18.62
C VAL A 396 29.28 -1.94 -18.21
N ILE A 397 29.66 -1.63 -16.98
CA ILE A 397 30.85 -2.18 -16.31
C ILE A 397 30.45 -2.92 -15.04
N ASN A 398 31.35 -3.72 -14.48
CA ASN A 398 31.22 -4.22 -13.11
C ASN A 398 32.00 -3.35 -12.10
N GLN A 399 31.88 -3.66 -10.81
CA GLN A 399 32.57 -2.99 -9.71
C GLN A 399 34.12 -2.97 -9.84
N SER A 400 34.71 -3.92 -10.57
CA SER A 400 36.16 -3.97 -10.87
C SER A 400 36.54 -3.14 -12.11
N ASN A 401 35.65 -2.26 -12.58
CA ASN A 401 35.78 -1.47 -13.81
C ASN A 401 35.98 -2.32 -15.09
N LYS A 402 35.58 -3.60 -15.09
CA LYS A 402 35.62 -4.46 -16.28
C LYS A 402 34.39 -4.16 -17.16
N VAL A 403 34.62 -3.89 -18.44
CA VAL A 403 33.56 -3.73 -19.45
C VAL A 403 32.79 -5.04 -19.62
N ILE A 404 31.47 -4.95 -19.42
CA ILE A 404 30.48 -6.00 -19.65
C ILE A 404 29.77 -5.73 -20.98
N LEU A 405 29.34 -4.49 -21.21
CA LEU A 405 28.86 -4.00 -22.50
C LEU A 405 29.61 -2.71 -22.87
N PRO A 406 30.16 -2.59 -24.10
CA PRO A 406 30.86 -1.37 -24.52
C PRO A 406 29.93 -0.16 -24.57
N ILE A 407 30.51 1.04 -24.48
CA ILE A 407 29.80 2.33 -24.48
C ILE A 407 29.33 2.69 -25.91
N ASN A 408 28.35 1.93 -26.41
CA ASN A 408 27.88 1.95 -27.80
C ASN A 408 26.35 2.13 -27.92
N PHE A 409 25.61 2.20 -26.81
CA PHE A 409 24.15 2.26 -26.78
C PHE A 409 23.67 3.67 -26.48
N GLU A 410 22.61 4.13 -27.12
CA GLU A 410 21.92 5.38 -26.75
C GLU A 410 21.34 5.28 -25.34
N TYR A 411 20.78 4.10 -25.01
CA TYR A 411 20.13 3.85 -23.73
C TYR A 411 20.26 2.37 -23.31
N ILE A 412 20.40 2.12 -22.00
CA ILE A 412 20.47 0.78 -21.41
C ILE A 412 19.51 0.69 -20.22
N PHE A 413 18.75 -0.40 -20.18
CA PHE A 413 17.78 -0.71 -19.12
C PHE A 413 17.68 -2.23 -18.90
N GLU A 414 17.09 -2.63 -17.79
CA GLU A 414 16.88 -4.02 -17.40
C GLU A 414 15.45 -4.52 -17.67
N ARG A 415 15.33 -5.81 -18.02
CA ARG A 415 14.08 -6.56 -18.14
C ARG A 415 14.30 -7.98 -17.64
N ASN A 416 13.47 -8.44 -16.70
CA ASN A 416 13.70 -9.67 -15.93
C ASN A 416 15.18 -9.79 -15.47
N ALA A 417 15.90 -10.82 -15.94
CA ALA A 417 17.30 -11.09 -15.60
C ALA A 417 18.30 -10.62 -16.69
N PHE A 418 17.86 -9.77 -17.63
CA PHE A 418 18.61 -9.41 -18.83
C PHE A 418 18.81 -7.89 -18.97
N ILE A 419 19.87 -7.52 -19.68
CA ILE A 419 20.18 -6.15 -20.07
C ILE A 419 19.63 -5.91 -21.48
N CYS A 420 18.84 -4.87 -21.66
CA CYS A 420 18.35 -4.38 -22.94
C CYS A 420 19.16 -3.14 -23.36
N GLY A 421 19.82 -3.22 -24.51
CA GLY A 421 20.59 -2.11 -25.07
C GLY A 421 19.92 -1.54 -26.33
N LYS A 422 19.61 -0.25 -26.33
CA LYS A 422 19.05 0.48 -27.48
C LYS A 422 20.18 1.22 -28.22
N THR A 423 20.35 0.98 -29.52
CA THR A 423 21.31 1.69 -30.39
C THR A 423 20.71 3.00 -30.95
N LYS A 424 21.57 3.91 -31.44
CA LYS A 424 21.15 5.25 -31.94
C LYS A 424 20.18 5.22 -33.13
N ASP A 425 20.12 4.11 -33.88
CA ASP A 425 19.14 3.86 -34.95
C ASP A 425 17.80 3.29 -34.44
N GLY A 426 17.61 3.21 -33.12
CA GLY A 426 16.37 2.80 -32.48
C GLY A 426 16.19 1.29 -32.31
N LYS A 427 17.25 0.48 -32.51
CA LYS A 427 17.17 -0.98 -32.42
C LYS A 427 17.56 -1.50 -31.04
N PHE A 428 16.89 -2.55 -30.60
CA PHE A 428 17.07 -3.16 -29.28
C PHE A 428 17.77 -4.51 -29.39
N GLY A 429 18.85 -4.68 -28.62
CA GLY A 429 19.51 -5.95 -28.36
C GLY A 429 19.23 -6.45 -26.93
N LEU A 430 19.43 -7.74 -26.71
CA LEU A 430 19.22 -8.41 -25.42
C LEU A 430 20.47 -9.18 -25.01
N TYR A 431 20.92 -8.97 -23.77
CA TYR A 431 22.20 -9.48 -23.26
C TYR A 431 22.02 -10.08 -21.87
N LYS A 432 22.83 -11.08 -21.55
CA LYS A 432 22.99 -11.57 -20.17
C LYS A 432 23.82 -10.58 -19.36
N LYS A 433 23.77 -10.74 -18.03
CA LYS A 433 24.52 -9.96 -17.04
C LYS A 433 26.05 -10.03 -17.19
N ASP A 434 26.55 -11.07 -17.85
CA ASP A 434 27.97 -11.26 -18.19
C ASP A 434 28.36 -10.63 -19.55
N GLY A 435 27.43 -9.99 -20.25
CA GLY A 435 27.61 -9.40 -21.58
C GLY A 435 27.28 -10.34 -22.74
N SER A 436 26.98 -11.63 -22.50
CA SER A 436 26.67 -12.59 -23.55
C SER A 436 25.45 -12.19 -24.35
N VAL A 437 25.57 -12.15 -25.68
CA VAL A 437 24.50 -11.76 -26.59
C VAL A 437 23.43 -12.85 -26.65
N ILE A 438 22.17 -12.49 -26.37
CA ILE A 438 20.99 -13.32 -26.65
C ILE A 438 20.38 -12.87 -27.98
N LEU A 439 20.13 -11.56 -28.14
CA LEU A 439 19.65 -10.94 -29.37
C LEU A 439 20.58 -9.80 -29.77
N LYS A 440 20.98 -9.77 -31.05
CA LYS A 440 21.64 -8.60 -31.65
C LYS A 440 20.66 -7.42 -31.76
N PRO A 441 21.15 -6.17 -31.80
CA PRO A 441 20.31 -4.97 -31.92
C PRO A 441 19.68 -4.85 -33.30
N GLU A 442 18.60 -5.61 -33.52
CA GLU A 442 17.84 -5.67 -34.78
C GLU A 442 16.33 -5.49 -34.55
N TYR A 443 15.88 -5.55 -33.28
CA TYR A 443 14.49 -5.56 -32.89
C TYR A 443 13.96 -4.13 -32.69
N ASN A 444 12.69 -3.91 -33.01
CA ASN A 444 12.00 -2.63 -32.84
C ASN A 444 11.61 -2.36 -31.39
N PHE A 445 11.26 -3.39 -30.63
CA PHE A 445 10.92 -3.32 -29.21
C PHE A 445 11.20 -4.65 -28.50
N ILE A 446 11.52 -4.59 -27.21
CA ILE A 446 11.58 -5.75 -26.31
C ILE A 446 10.76 -5.43 -25.06
N PHE A 447 9.86 -6.33 -24.68
CA PHE A 447 8.95 -6.17 -23.54
C PHE A 447 8.67 -7.50 -22.84
N GLU A 448 8.18 -7.43 -21.60
CA GLU A 448 7.84 -8.58 -20.76
C GLU A 448 6.45 -9.12 -21.09
N SER A 449 6.15 -10.37 -20.70
CA SER A 449 4.77 -10.84 -20.74
C SER A 449 3.87 -9.95 -19.89
N GLU A 450 2.61 -9.85 -20.33
CA GLU A 450 1.57 -9.08 -19.67
C GLU A 450 1.08 -9.81 -18.39
N ASN A 451 1.34 -11.13 -18.25
CA ASN A 451 1.11 -11.90 -17.03
C ASN A 451 2.32 -11.78 -16.06
N GLY A 452 2.10 -11.26 -14.85
CA GLY A 452 3.15 -11.05 -13.84
C GLY A 452 3.80 -12.31 -13.24
N SER A 453 3.22 -13.50 -13.44
CA SER A 453 3.83 -14.80 -13.08
C SER A 453 4.71 -15.37 -14.21
N SER A 454 4.57 -14.83 -15.43
CA SER A 454 5.32 -15.26 -16.61
C SER A 454 6.71 -14.63 -16.63
N LYS A 455 7.70 -15.39 -17.11
CA LYS A 455 9.10 -14.94 -17.23
C LYS A 455 9.57 -14.87 -18.69
N LEU A 456 8.61 -14.78 -19.61
CA LEU A 456 8.88 -14.63 -21.03
C LEU A 456 9.17 -13.16 -21.38
N LEU A 457 10.08 -12.96 -22.34
CA LEU A 457 10.25 -11.72 -23.07
C LEU A 457 9.77 -11.89 -24.50
N PHE A 458 9.13 -10.85 -25.03
CA PHE A 458 8.73 -10.72 -26.42
C PHE A 458 9.63 -9.67 -27.08
N ALA A 459 10.20 -10.00 -28.24
CA ALA A 459 11.01 -9.10 -29.04
C ALA A 459 10.38 -8.96 -30.43
N LEU A 460 9.86 -7.77 -30.75
CA LEU A 460 9.22 -7.45 -32.01
C LEU A 460 10.27 -7.06 -33.05
N LYS A 461 10.31 -7.75 -34.20
CA LYS A 461 11.08 -7.35 -35.38
C LYS A 461 10.11 -7.25 -36.56
N GLU A 462 10.05 -6.07 -37.17
CA GLU A 462 9.09 -5.77 -38.24
C GLU A 462 7.64 -6.04 -37.78
N ASN A 463 7.02 -7.11 -38.29
CA ASN A 463 5.64 -7.52 -38.00
C ASN A 463 5.56 -8.92 -37.36
N SER A 464 6.62 -9.38 -36.69
CA SER A 464 6.65 -10.69 -36.02
C SER A 464 7.48 -10.67 -34.74
N TYR A 465 7.21 -11.64 -33.88
CA TYR A 465 7.74 -11.74 -32.53
C TYR A 465 8.71 -12.92 -32.42
N SER A 466 9.86 -12.66 -31.83
CA SER A 466 10.65 -13.65 -31.10
C SER A 466 10.14 -13.75 -29.67
N ILE A 467 10.15 -14.95 -29.09
CA ILE A 467 9.79 -15.20 -27.69
C ILE A 467 10.98 -15.88 -27.01
N ILE A 468 11.41 -15.31 -25.89
CA ILE A 468 12.63 -15.65 -25.16
C ILE A 468 12.24 -16.05 -23.74
N ASN A 469 12.80 -17.14 -23.25
CA ASN A 469 12.47 -17.72 -21.95
C ASN A 469 13.33 -17.18 -20.79
N LYS A 470 13.09 -17.62 -19.55
CA LYS A 470 13.80 -17.11 -18.36
C LYS A 470 15.31 -17.40 -18.33
N GLU A 471 15.78 -18.42 -19.07
CA GLU A 471 17.22 -18.73 -19.23
C GLU A 471 17.88 -17.96 -20.39
N GLY A 472 17.11 -17.20 -21.17
CA GLY A 472 17.58 -16.49 -22.36
C GLY A 472 17.59 -17.35 -23.62
N LYS A 473 16.85 -18.47 -23.64
CA LYS A 473 16.67 -19.30 -24.83
C LYS A 473 15.51 -18.75 -25.67
N THR A 474 15.79 -18.45 -26.94
CA THR A 474 14.78 -18.14 -27.94
C THR A 474 13.94 -19.39 -28.24
N ILE A 475 12.67 -19.41 -27.79
CA ILE A 475 11.70 -20.49 -28.04
C ILE A 475 11.16 -20.37 -29.46
N TYR A 476 10.80 -19.14 -29.84
CA TYR A 476 10.32 -18.77 -31.17
C TYR A 476 11.22 -17.66 -31.71
N ASN A 477 11.72 -17.80 -32.93
CA ASN A 477 12.63 -16.84 -33.56
C ASN A 477 11.91 -16.17 -34.74
N ASN A 478 11.42 -14.95 -34.52
CA ASN A 478 10.68 -14.11 -35.46
C ASN A 478 9.59 -14.84 -36.27
N SER A 479 8.92 -15.81 -35.65
CA SER A 479 8.01 -16.75 -36.31
C SER A 479 6.55 -16.64 -35.87
N ILE A 480 6.28 -15.87 -34.81
CA ILE A 480 4.93 -15.58 -34.34
C ILE A 480 4.46 -14.26 -34.94
N LYS A 481 3.36 -14.29 -35.70
CA LYS A 481 2.75 -13.11 -36.32
C LYS A 481 1.79 -12.40 -35.38
N LYS A 482 1.07 -13.14 -34.56
CA LYS A 482 0.12 -12.63 -33.56
C LYS A 482 0.12 -13.55 -32.34
N TYR A 483 -0.03 -12.97 -31.15
CA TYR A 483 -0.32 -13.72 -29.93
C TYR A 483 -1.57 -13.17 -29.24
N GLY A 484 -2.03 -13.87 -28.21
CA GLY A 484 -3.10 -13.49 -27.31
C GLY A 484 -3.26 -14.55 -26.21
N TYR A 485 -4.31 -14.46 -25.41
CA TYR A 485 -4.56 -15.41 -24.31
C TYR A 485 -5.80 -16.26 -24.60
N ILE A 486 -5.77 -17.55 -24.25
CA ILE A 486 -6.96 -18.40 -24.27
C ILE A 486 -7.69 -18.23 -22.94
N LEU A 487 -8.74 -17.42 -22.96
CA LEU A 487 -9.54 -17.10 -21.78
C LEU A 487 -10.29 -18.35 -21.28
N ASN A 488 -10.41 -18.48 -19.96
CA ASN A 488 -11.29 -19.47 -19.33
C ASN A 488 -12.74 -18.97 -19.47
N GLU A 489 -13.48 -19.39 -20.50
CA GLU A 489 -14.81 -18.85 -20.81
C GLU A 489 -15.86 -18.96 -19.69
N TYR A 490 -15.67 -19.79 -18.65
CA TYR A 490 -16.59 -19.87 -17.50
C TYR A 490 -16.61 -18.55 -16.70
N ASN A 491 -15.41 -18.05 -16.41
CA ASN A 491 -15.18 -16.85 -15.61
C ASN A 491 -14.47 -15.75 -16.41
N LEU A 492 -14.32 -15.91 -17.74
CA LEU A 492 -13.54 -15.12 -18.71
C LEU A 492 -12.29 -14.42 -18.12
N VAL A 493 -11.61 -15.10 -17.18
CA VAL A 493 -10.71 -14.47 -16.20
C VAL A 493 -9.61 -13.71 -16.91
N CYS A 494 -9.35 -12.49 -16.44
CA CYS A 494 -8.19 -11.74 -16.90
C CYS A 494 -6.93 -12.58 -16.61
N PRO A 495 -6.11 -12.91 -17.62
CA PRO A 495 -5.00 -13.84 -17.47
C PRO A 495 -3.97 -13.35 -16.42
N PHE A 496 -3.97 -12.06 -16.09
CA PHE A 496 -3.20 -11.47 -14.98
C PHE A 496 -3.52 -12.07 -13.60
N PHE A 497 -4.73 -12.62 -13.41
CA PHE A 497 -5.18 -13.26 -12.18
C PHE A 497 -5.16 -14.81 -12.27
N ASP A 498 -4.88 -15.38 -13.44
CA ASP A 498 -4.66 -16.82 -13.63
C ASP A 498 -3.16 -17.12 -13.41
N THR A 499 -2.75 -17.14 -12.14
CA THR A 499 -1.35 -17.29 -11.70
C THR A 499 -0.79 -18.71 -11.91
N GLU A 500 -1.63 -19.67 -12.27
CA GLU A 500 -1.25 -21.09 -12.39
C GLU A 500 -1.37 -21.66 -13.82
N ASN A 501 -2.32 -21.16 -14.64
CA ASN A 501 -2.69 -21.80 -15.92
C ASN A 501 -2.90 -20.81 -17.09
N SER A 502 -1.99 -19.84 -17.24
CA SER A 502 -2.03 -18.90 -18.38
C SER A 502 -1.51 -19.54 -19.67
N PHE A 503 -2.39 -19.59 -20.68
CA PHE A 503 -2.13 -20.19 -21.99
C PHE A 503 -2.13 -19.14 -23.09
N LEU A 504 -0.98 -18.92 -23.70
CA LEU A 504 -0.81 -18.06 -24.87
C LEU A 504 -1.30 -18.76 -26.14
N LEU A 505 -2.28 -18.17 -26.81
CA LEU A 505 -2.62 -18.46 -28.20
C LEU A 505 -1.55 -17.85 -29.11
N LEU A 506 -0.82 -18.68 -29.85
CA LEU A 506 0.24 -18.24 -30.75
C LEU A 506 -0.14 -18.53 -32.20
N GLN A 507 -0.17 -17.50 -33.05
CA GLN A 507 -0.38 -17.61 -34.50
C GLN A 507 0.95 -17.43 -35.24
N ASP A 508 1.32 -18.41 -36.07
CA ASP A 508 2.53 -18.35 -36.90
C ASP A 508 2.35 -17.48 -38.17
N THR A 509 3.44 -17.29 -38.91
CA THR A 509 3.42 -16.57 -40.21
C THR A 509 2.61 -17.28 -41.30
N LYS A 510 2.28 -18.57 -41.15
CA LYS A 510 1.40 -19.36 -42.04
C LYS A 510 -0.08 -19.28 -41.62
N ASN A 511 -0.40 -18.43 -40.65
CA ASN A 511 -1.72 -18.24 -40.04
C ASN A 511 -2.27 -19.49 -39.32
N LYS A 512 -1.40 -20.39 -38.86
CA LYS A 512 -1.76 -21.55 -38.03
C LYS A 512 -1.59 -21.22 -36.55
N TYR A 513 -2.47 -21.81 -35.74
CA TYR A 513 -2.57 -21.56 -34.31
C TYR A 513 -2.04 -22.74 -33.49
N GLY A 514 -1.36 -22.41 -32.40
CA GLY A 514 -0.88 -23.31 -31.34
C GLY A 514 -1.03 -22.65 -29.97
N VAL A 515 -0.63 -23.37 -28.92
CA VAL A 515 -0.80 -22.96 -27.52
C VAL A 515 0.46 -23.22 -26.73
N TYR A 516 0.91 -22.20 -25.99
CA TYR A 516 2.06 -22.26 -25.10
C TYR A 516 1.63 -21.89 -23.68
N ASP A 517 1.90 -22.76 -22.72
CA ASP A 517 1.80 -22.47 -21.29
C ASP A 517 3.01 -21.62 -20.89
N GLU A 518 2.78 -20.35 -20.57
CA GLU A 518 3.86 -19.39 -20.30
C GLU A 518 4.38 -19.44 -18.86
N VAL A 519 3.57 -19.93 -17.93
CA VAL A 519 3.92 -20.02 -16.50
C VAL A 519 4.88 -21.20 -16.33
N ASN A 520 4.49 -22.36 -16.86
CA ASN A 520 5.29 -23.59 -16.84
C ASN A 520 6.29 -23.68 -18.02
N GLN A 521 6.28 -22.69 -18.93
CA GLN A 521 7.17 -22.59 -20.10
C GLN A 521 7.13 -23.85 -20.99
N LYS A 522 5.93 -24.37 -21.25
CA LYS A 522 5.68 -25.62 -21.97
C LYS A 522 4.87 -25.38 -23.24
N GLN A 523 5.33 -25.92 -24.36
CA GLN A 523 4.51 -26.01 -25.56
C GLN A 523 3.40 -27.06 -25.36
N CYS A 524 2.15 -26.64 -25.44
CA CYS A 524 0.98 -27.52 -25.31
C CYS A 524 0.49 -27.99 -26.68
N LEU A 525 0.12 -27.05 -27.56
CA LEU A 525 -0.38 -27.35 -28.90
C LEU A 525 0.55 -26.76 -29.97
N PRO A 526 1.03 -27.54 -30.95
CA PRO A 526 1.84 -27.01 -32.05
C PRO A 526 1.00 -26.14 -33.01
N GLN A 527 1.66 -25.24 -33.73
CA GLN A 527 1.05 -24.33 -34.71
C GLN A 527 0.59 -25.08 -35.98
N ILE A 528 -0.46 -25.89 -35.85
CA ILE A 528 -1.03 -26.71 -36.94
C ILE A 528 -2.55 -26.51 -37.10
N TYR A 529 -3.21 -25.84 -36.15
CA TYR A 529 -4.66 -25.68 -36.14
C TYR A 529 -5.12 -24.47 -36.95
N SER A 530 -6.31 -24.56 -37.56
CA SER A 530 -6.91 -23.45 -38.30
C SER A 530 -7.56 -22.43 -37.37
N SER A 531 -8.01 -22.85 -36.20
CA SER A 531 -8.41 -21.98 -35.08
C SER A 531 -8.40 -22.76 -33.76
N ILE A 532 -8.33 -22.03 -32.66
CA ILE A 532 -8.48 -22.53 -31.28
C ILE A 532 -9.46 -21.57 -30.61
N ARG A 533 -10.54 -22.09 -30.01
CA ARG A 533 -11.68 -21.27 -29.57
C ARG A 533 -11.79 -21.14 -28.06
N GLN A 534 -11.81 -22.25 -27.33
CA GLN A 534 -12.17 -22.31 -25.90
C GLN A 534 -11.18 -23.19 -25.15
N LYS A 535 -10.86 -22.87 -23.88
CA LYS A 535 -10.26 -23.82 -22.91
C LYS A 535 -11.29 -24.29 -21.87
N LEU A 536 -11.20 -25.55 -21.46
CA LEU A 536 -11.92 -26.12 -20.31
C LEU A 536 -10.91 -26.91 -19.44
N PRO A 537 -10.55 -26.41 -18.25
CA PRO A 537 -9.81 -27.20 -17.27
C PRO A 537 -10.73 -28.23 -16.59
N VAL A 538 -10.30 -29.49 -16.52
CA VAL A 538 -10.98 -30.55 -15.74
C VAL A 538 -9.93 -31.37 -15.00
N GLU A 539 -10.06 -31.46 -13.67
CA GLU A 539 -9.11 -32.11 -12.77
C GLU A 539 -7.65 -31.61 -12.97
N ARG A 540 -6.82 -32.38 -13.68
CA ARG A 540 -5.40 -32.10 -13.94
C ARG A 540 -5.06 -31.91 -15.43
N ASN A 541 -6.05 -31.84 -16.32
CA ASN A 541 -5.82 -31.61 -17.74
C ASN A 541 -6.65 -30.41 -18.23
N THR A 542 -6.10 -29.63 -19.15
CA THR A 542 -6.84 -28.60 -19.90
C THR A 542 -7.21 -29.13 -21.29
N TYR A 543 -8.47 -28.99 -21.66
CA TYR A 543 -9.01 -29.35 -22.97
C TYR A 543 -9.26 -28.11 -23.82
N PHE A 544 -8.99 -28.20 -25.12
CA PHE A 544 -9.12 -27.09 -26.07
C PHE A 544 -10.04 -27.48 -27.24
N ILE A 545 -11.04 -26.64 -27.54
CA ILE A 545 -11.79 -26.75 -28.80
C ILE A 545 -10.94 -26.16 -29.92
N VAL A 546 -10.60 -27.02 -30.89
CA VAL A 546 -9.68 -26.74 -31.99
C VAL A 546 -10.34 -27.08 -33.33
N SER A 547 -9.95 -26.37 -34.40
CA SER A 547 -10.38 -26.70 -35.76
C SER A 547 -9.22 -27.11 -36.67
N LYS A 548 -9.50 -28.09 -37.53
CA LYS A 548 -8.61 -28.55 -38.61
C LYS A 548 -9.48 -28.91 -39.80
N ASN A 549 -9.11 -28.45 -40.99
CA ASN A 549 -9.85 -28.71 -42.25
C ASN A 549 -11.36 -28.42 -42.15
N ASN A 550 -11.73 -27.27 -41.59
CA ASN A 550 -13.11 -26.80 -41.40
C ASN A 550 -14.02 -27.69 -40.53
N LYS A 551 -13.44 -28.60 -39.75
CA LYS A 551 -14.14 -29.38 -38.71
C LYS A 551 -13.55 -29.12 -37.34
N PHE A 552 -14.40 -29.18 -36.32
CA PHE A 552 -14.03 -29.03 -34.91
C PHE A 552 -13.83 -30.38 -34.23
N GLY A 553 -12.85 -30.39 -33.33
CA GLY A 553 -12.54 -31.47 -32.40
C GLY A 553 -12.06 -30.89 -31.06
N ILE A 554 -11.70 -31.76 -30.13
CA ILE A 554 -11.13 -31.38 -28.83
C ILE A 554 -9.81 -32.13 -28.64
N VAL A 555 -8.80 -31.39 -28.17
CA VAL A 555 -7.50 -31.93 -27.77
C VAL A 555 -7.21 -31.60 -26.31
N ASP A 556 -6.34 -32.36 -25.65
CA ASP A 556 -5.80 -32.01 -24.33
C ASP A 556 -4.51 -31.14 -24.42
N ASP A 557 -3.99 -30.71 -23.27
CA ASP A 557 -2.73 -29.95 -23.13
C ASP A 557 -1.44 -30.74 -23.48
N LYS A 558 -1.57 -31.99 -23.91
CA LYS A 558 -0.52 -32.84 -24.49
C LYS A 558 -0.71 -33.02 -26.00
N ASN A 559 -1.67 -32.32 -26.60
CA ASN A 559 -2.06 -32.42 -28.01
C ASN A 559 -2.67 -33.79 -28.41
N THR A 560 -3.15 -34.57 -27.44
CA THR A 560 -3.90 -35.81 -27.67
C THR A 560 -5.27 -35.50 -28.26
N ILE A 561 -5.72 -36.21 -29.29
CA ILE A 561 -7.09 -36.04 -29.83
C ILE A 561 -8.08 -36.77 -28.93
N ILE A 562 -8.95 -36.00 -28.27
CA ILE A 562 -9.96 -36.48 -27.32
C ILE A 562 -11.34 -36.59 -28.00
N VAL A 563 -11.70 -35.57 -28.78
CA VAL A 563 -12.85 -35.61 -29.71
C VAL A 563 -12.33 -35.38 -31.13
N PRO A 564 -12.58 -36.31 -32.09
CA PRO A 564 -12.06 -36.19 -33.45
C PRO A 564 -12.70 -35.05 -34.24
N PHE A 565 -12.00 -34.60 -35.28
CA PHE A 565 -12.39 -33.49 -36.17
C PHE A 565 -13.55 -33.85 -37.11
N LEU A 566 -14.74 -34.11 -36.54
CA LEU A 566 -15.93 -34.56 -37.25
C LEU A 566 -17.08 -33.54 -37.25
N TYR A 567 -17.02 -32.55 -36.35
CA TYR A 567 -18.15 -31.69 -36.02
C TYR A 567 -18.12 -30.37 -36.79
N ASP A 568 -19.30 -29.87 -37.16
CA ASP A 568 -19.47 -28.54 -37.76
C ASP A 568 -19.28 -27.44 -36.70
N ASP A 569 -19.61 -27.75 -35.44
CA ASP A 569 -19.46 -26.86 -34.30
C ASP A 569 -19.41 -27.64 -32.99
N LEU A 570 -18.72 -27.08 -31.99
CA LEU A 570 -18.63 -27.60 -30.62
C LEU A 570 -18.65 -26.44 -29.62
N SER A 571 -19.22 -26.68 -28.44
CA SER A 571 -19.13 -25.76 -27.30
C SER A 571 -18.90 -26.54 -26.01
N PHE A 572 -18.09 -25.98 -25.10
CA PHE A 572 -18.01 -26.48 -23.73
C PHE A 572 -19.22 -26.07 -22.88
N ASP A 573 -20.04 -25.12 -23.35
CA ASP A 573 -21.32 -24.67 -22.77
C ASP A 573 -21.29 -24.56 -21.24
N LEU A 574 -20.47 -23.61 -20.77
CA LEU A 574 -19.83 -23.60 -19.45
C LEU A 574 -20.73 -23.16 -18.28
N THR A 575 -22.00 -23.55 -18.24
CA THR A 575 -22.75 -23.38 -16.98
C THR A 575 -22.24 -24.40 -15.95
N ASN A 576 -21.43 -23.91 -15.01
CA ASN A 576 -20.78 -24.62 -13.88
C ASN A 576 -20.29 -26.06 -14.15
N PRO A 577 -19.05 -26.26 -14.65
CA PRO A 577 -18.52 -27.59 -14.95
C PRO A 577 -18.07 -28.42 -13.73
N TYR A 578 -17.90 -27.81 -12.55
CA TYR A 578 -17.16 -28.40 -11.42
C TYR A 578 -17.87 -29.53 -10.66
N THR A 579 -19.13 -29.84 -10.98
CA THR A 579 -19.99 -30.72 -10.16
C THR A 579 -20.36 -32.06 -10.85
N SER A 580 -19.93 -32.30 -12.09
CA SER A 580 -20.33 -33.48 -12.86
C SER A 580 -19.20 -34.51 -13.04
N LYS A 581 -19.50 -35.80 -12.81
CA LYS A 581 -18.58 -36.94 -13.06
C LYS A 581 -18.30 -37.22 -14.55
N GLU A 582 -19.05 -36.60 -15.46
CA GLU A 582 -18.90 -36.78 -16.92
C GLU A 582 -19.25 -35.48 -17.64
N THR A 583 -18.28 -34.90 -18.34
CA THR A 583 -18.45 -33.68 -19.14
C THR A 583 -19.28 -33.97 -20.40
N ILE A 584 -20.39 -33.25 -20.55
CA ILE A 584 -21.36 -33.37 -21.64
C ILE A 584 -21.35 -32.08 -22.47
N LEU A 585 -21.36 -32.22 -23.80
CA LEU A 585 -21.06 -31.17 -24.76
C LEU A 585 -22.16 -31.08 -25.83
N PRO A 586 -22.75 -29.90 -26.07
CA PRO A 586 -23.48 -29.64 -27.29
C PRO A 586 -22.55 -29.71 -28.50
N ALA A 587 -22.91 -30.54 -29.46
CA ALA A 587 -22.17 -30.74 -30.69
C ALA A 587 -23.09 -30.58 -31.90
N LYS A 588 -22.57 -29.98 -32.97
CA LYS A 588 -23.27 -29.84 -34.24
C LYS A 588 -22.64 -30.73 -35.31
N LYS A 589 -23.44 -31.55 -35.97
CA LYS A 589 -23.01 -32.46 -37.04
C LYS A 589 -24.06 -32.49 -38.15
N ASN A 590 -23.61 -32.33 -39.40
CA ASN A 590 -24.45 -32.23 -40.59
C ASN A 590 -25.58 -31.21 -40.42
N GLY A 591 -25.27 -30.04 -39.84
CA GLY A 591 -26.21 -28.94 -39.63
C GLY A 591 -27.14 -29.07 -38.42
N LYS A 592 -27.20 -30.23 -37.75
CA LYS A 592 -28.08 -30.50 -36.60
C LYS A 592 -27.31 -30.60 -35.29
N TRP A 593 -27.97 -30.30 -34.18
CA TRP A 593 -27.41 -30.39 -32.83
C TRP A 593 -27.81 -31.69 -32.13
N GLY A 594 -26.86 -32.23 -31.36
CA GLY A 594 -27.00 -33.36 -30.44
C GLY A 594 -26.11 -33.15 -29.19
N LEU A 595 -26.06 -34.13 -28.30
CA LEU A 595 -25.16 -34.14 -27.14
C LEU A 595 -24.16 -35.28 -27.24
N ILE A 596 -22.91 -34.99 -26.93
CA ILE A 596 -21.84 -35.99 -26.80
C ILE A 596 -21.18 -35.89 -25.43
N SER A 597 -20.56 -36.97 -24.93
CA SER A 597 -19.60 -36.85 -23.83
C SER A 597 -18.21 -36.47 -24.35
N LEU A 598 -17.33 -36.01 -23.45
CA LEU A 598 -15.92 -35.72 -23.77
C LEU A 598 -15.17 -36.94 -24.34
N LYS A 599 -15.66 -38.17 -24.13
CA LYS A 599 -15.15 -39.40 -24.76
C LYS A 599 -15.70 -39.65 -26.17
N ASN A 600 -16.27 -38.64 -26.82
CA ASN A 600 -16.92 -38.70 -28.14
C ASN A 600 -18.06 -39.73 -28.26
N LYS A 601 -18.70 -40.09 -27.13
CA LYS A 601 -19.90 -40.95 -27.13
C LYS A 601 -21.13 -40.08 -27.38
N THR A 602 -21.94 -40.40 -28.39
CA THR A 602 -23.26 -39.79 -28.57
C THR A 602 -24.17 -40.14 -27.38
N LEU A 603 -24.77 -39.12 -26.77
CA LEU A 603 -25.74 -39.24 -25.68
C LEU A 603 -27.15 -38.84 -26.14
N VAL A 604 -27.22 -37.87 -27.06
CA VAL A 604 -28.46 -37.44 -27.73
C VAL A 604 -28.18 -37.25 -29.21
N ASP A 605 -29.00 -37.88 -30.05
CA ASP A 605 -28.83 -37.86 -31.50
C ASP A 605 -28.97 -36.47 -32.13
N PHE A 606 -28.33 -36.30 -33.28
CA PHE A 606 -28.24 -35.05 -34.03
C PHE A 606 -29.54 -34.74 -34.80
N GLY A 607 -30.65 -34.56 -34.07
CA GLY A 607 -31.97 -34.23 -34.63
C GLY A 607 -32.39 -32.76 -34.48
N TYR A 608 -31.79 -32.02 -33.54
CA TYR A 608 -32.31 -30.74 -33.08
C TYR A 608 -31.83 -29.55 -33.92
N GLN A 609 -32.64 -28.48 -33.98
CA GLN A 609 -32.25 -27.23 -34.64
C GLN A 609 -31.23 -26.44 -33.81
N TYR A 610 -31.29 -26.57 -32.48
CA TYR A 610 -30.40 -25.95 -31.51
C TYR A 610 -30.52 -26.69 -30.17
N ILE A 611 -29.42 -26.81 -29.43
CA ILE A 611 -29.39 -27.27 -28.04
C ILE A 611 -28.51 -26.30 -27.25
N ALA A 612 -28.95 -25.93 -26.05
CA ALA A 612 -28.15 -25.18 -25.09
C ALA A 612 -28.43 -25.68 -23.67
N ARG A 613 -27.37 -25.79 -22.87
CA ARG A 613 -27.44 -26.08 -21.45
C ARG A 613 -28.09 -24.91 -20.73
N ILE A 614 -29.04 -25.22 -19.86
CA ILE A 614 -29.73 -24.23 -19.02
C ILE A 614 -29.56 -24.52 -17.53
N HIS A 615 -29.12 -25.72 -17.15
CA HIS A 615 -28.69 -26.03 -15.78
C HIS A 615 -27.36 -26.79 -15.81
N GLY A 616 -26.34 -26.24 -15.17
CA GLY A 616 -25.00 -26.84 -15.09
C GLY A 616 -25.01 -28.19 -14.38
N GLU A 617 -25.17 -28.13 -13.05
CA GLU A 617 -25.04 -29.27 -12.12
C GLU A 617 -25.92 -30.46 -12.52
N ARG A 618 -27.22 -30.22 -12.79
CA ARG A 618 -28.17 -31.25 -13.18
C ARG A 618 -28.07 -31.71 -14.64
N ASN A 619 -27.24 -31.05 -15.46
CA ASN A 619 -27.11 -31.31 -16.89
C ASN A 619 -28.49 -31.27 -17.61
N ILE A 620 -29.20 -30.15 -17.46
CA ILE A 620 -30.48 -29.90 -18.13
C ILE A 620 -30.26 -28.95 -19.30
N PHE A 621 -30.88 -29.25 -20.44
CA PHE A 621 -30.75 -28.51 -21.69
C PHE A 621 -32.13 -28.08 -22.22
N LYS A 622 -32.18 -26.97 -22.95
CA LYS A 622 -33.29 -26.65 -23.85
C LYS A 622 -32.93 -27.05 -25.27
N ALA A 623 -33.85 -27.72 -25.94
CA ALA A 623 -33.62 -28.29 -27.26
C ALA A 623 -34.76 -27.91 -28.23
N LYS A 624 -34.42 -27.36 -29.40
CA LYS A 624 -35.37 -26.75 -30.33
C LYS A 624 -35.82 -27.71 -31.43
N ILE A 625 -37.13 -27.89 -31.56
CA ILE A 625 -37.81 -28.71 -32.57
C ILE A 625 -38.99 -27.91 -33.16
N LYS A 626 -39.06 -27.78 -34.50
CA LYS A 626 -40.21 -27.17 -35.21
C LYS A 626 -40.68 -25.85 -34.57
N ASN A 627 -39.72 -24.98 -34.25
CA ASN A 627 -39.87 -23.68 -33.59
C ASN A 627 -40.09 -23.63 -32.07
N LYS A 628 -40.55 -24.71 -31.40
CA LYS A 628 -40.67 -24.77 -29.93
C LYS A 628 -39.42 -25.38 -29.27
N TYR A 629 -39.21 -25.08 -28.00
CA TYR A 629 -38.22 -25.70 -27.12
C TYR A 629 -38.85 -26.77 -26.23
N LYS A 630 -38.12 -27.87 -26.02
CA LYS A 630 -38.36 -28.80 -24.91
C LYS A 630 -37.23 -28.72 -23.89
N ILE A 631 -37.56 -28.93 -22.62
CA ILE A 631 -36.58 -29.13 -21.56
C ILE A 631 -36.23 -30.62 -21.54
N ILE A 632 -34.94 -30.96 -21.70
CA ILE A 632 -34.44 -32.34 -21.75
C ILE A 632 -33.31 -32.56 -20.73
N ASP A 633 -33.19 -33.78 -20.24
CA ASP A 633 -32.02 -34.24 -19.49
C ASP A 633 -30.84 -34.55 -20.41
N LYS A 634 -29.70 -34.93 -19.82
CA LYS A 634 -28.49 -35.37 -20.53
C LYS A 634 -28.64 -36.57 -21.49
N ASN A 635 -29.74 -37.33 -21.37
CA ASN A 635 -30.05 -38.48 -22.21
C ASN A 635 -31.12 -38.14 -23.28
N GLY A 636 -31.55 -36.88 -23.36
CA GLY A 636 -32.59 -36.44 -24.29
C GLY A 636 -34.01 -36.75 -23.83
N LYS A 637 -34.21 -37.25 -22.61
CA LYS A 637 -35.53 -37.47 -22.02
C LYS A 637 -36.16 -36.13 -21.68
N ALA A 638 -37.39 -35.90 -22.14
CA ALA A 638 -38.13 -34.70 -21.79
C ALA A 638 -38.43 -34.65 -20.27
N ILE A 639 -38.13 -33.50 -19.65
CA ILE A 639 -38.40 -33.24 -18.23
C ILE A 639 -39.84 -32.75 -18.01
N SER A 640 -40.40 -32.02 -18.99
CA SER A 640 -41.82 -31.68 -19.07
C SER A 640 -42.44 -32.24 -20.35
N ALA A 641 -43.75 -32.54 -20.29
CA ALA A 641 -44.53 -32.93 -21.47
C ALA A 641 -44.71 -31.75 -22.45
N ASP A 642 -44.78 -30.53 -21.91
CA ASP A 642 -45.06 -29.29 -22.65
C ASP A 642 -43.88 -28.85 -23.54
N SER A 643 -44.16 -27.89 -24.42
CA SER A 643 -43.15 -27.26 -25.27
C SER A 643 -43.38 -25.76 -25.35
N PHE A 644 -42.30 -25.00 -25.31
CA PHE A 644 -42.29 -23.57 -25.00
C PHE A 644 -41.78 -22.74 -26.18
N ASP A 645 -42.19 -21.47 -26.29
CA ASP A 645 -41.55 -20.52 -27.21
C ASP A 645 -40.11 -20.22 -26.80
N ASN A 646 -39.84 -20.21 -25.50
CA ASN A 646 -38.49 -20.17 -24.95
C ASN A 646 -38.43 -20.71 -23.50
N VAL A 647 -37.22 -20.96 -23.02
CA VAL A 647 -36.95 -21.33 -21.62
C VAL A 647 -35.75 -20.50 -21.15
N ALA A 648 -35.86 -19.92 -19.96
CA ALA A 648 -34.78 -19.21 -19.25
C ALA A 648 -33.62 -20.16 -18.88
N ASN A 649 -32.57 -19.61 -18.26
CA ASN A 649 -31.62 -20.42 -17.52
C ASN A 649 -32.24 -20.88 -16.18
N PHE A 650 -31.80 -22.02 -15.66
CA PHE A 650 -32.11 -22.45 -14.29
C PHE A 650 -31.25 -21.69 -13.31
N GLU A 651 -31.87 -21.31 -12.21
CA GLU A 651 -31.26 -20.55 -11.13
C GLU A 651 -31.71 -21.25 -9.84
N GLY A 652 -30.78 -21.91 -9.15
CA GLY A 652 -31.13 -22.93 -8.16
C GLY A 652 -31.88 -24.12 -8.77
N ASN A 653 -33.10 -24.37 -8.32
CA ASN A 653 -33.92 -25.52 -8.76
C ASN A 653 -35.01 -25.15 -9.78
N GLU A 654 -35.14 -23.89 -10.16
CA GLU A 654 -36.27 -23.38 -10.93
C GLU A 654 -35.84 -22.61 -12.18
N THR A 655 -36.73 -22.56 -13.17
CA THR A 655 -36.55 -21.75 -14.38
C THR A 655 -37.90 -21.20 -14.87
N LEU A 656 -37.83 -20.20 -15.73
CA LEU A 656 -38.99 -19.51 -16.30
C LEU A 656 -39.25 -20.05 -17.70
N THR A 657 -40.44 -20.59 -17.91
CA THR A 657 -40.92 -21.09 -19.21
C THR A 657 -41.83 -20.05 -19.86
N PHE A 658 -41.70 -19.88 -21.18
CA PHE A 658 -42.48 -18.90 -21.94
C PHE A 658 -43.33 -19.57 -23.01
N ASP A 659 -44.65 -19.36 -23.01
CA ASP A 659 -45.57 -19.78 -24.07
C ASP A 659 -46.61 -18.68 -24.33
N LYS A 660 -46.78 -18.26 -25.59
CA LYS A 660 -47.83 -17.30 -26.01
C LYS A 660 -47.88 -16.01 -25.17
N ASN A 661 -46.72 -15.39 -24.94
CA ASN A 661 -46.54 -14.19 -24.10
C ASN A 661 -46.91 -14.36 -22.61
N THR A 662 -47.08 -15.60 -22.15
CA THR A 662 -47.20 -15.91 -20.72
C THR A 662 -45.93 -16.60 -20.21
N MET A 663 -45.64 -16.39 -18.93
CA MET A 663 -44.54 -17.02 -18.21
C MET A 663 -45.08 -17.88 -17.06
N ARG A 664 -44.46 -19.04 -16.83
CA ARG A 664 -44.63 -19.85 -15.61
C ARG A 664 -43.30 -20.35 -15.08
N VAL A 665 -43.18 -20.41 -13.75
CA VAL A 665 -42.06 -21.06 -13.05
C VAL A 665 -42.25 -22.58 -13.10
N ILE A 666 -41.21 -23.30 -13.52
CA ILE A 666 -41.12 -24.76 -13.51
C ILE A 666 -39.85 -25.18 -12.75
N ASN A 667 -39.93 -26.26 -11.98
CA ASN A 667 -38.76 -26.82 -11.31
C ASN A 667 -37.99 -27.85 -12.16
N ASP A 668 -36.84 -28.28 -11.65
CA ASP A 668 -35.93 -29.29 -12.21
C ASP A 668 -36.58 -30.65 -12.51
N LYS A 669 -37.76 -30.92 -11.93
CA LYS A 669 -38.56 -32.14 -12.11
C LYS A 669 -39.71 -31.98 -13.10
N GLY A 670 -39.83 -30.81 -13.74
CA GLY A 670 -40.90 -30.52 -14.69
C GLY A 670 -42.26 -30.18 -14.08
N VAL A 671 -42.30 -29.86 -12.78
CA VAL A 671 -43.53 -29.47 -12.08
C VAL A 671 -43.61 -27.94 -12.00
N TYR A 672 -44.77 -27.37 -12.35
CA TYR A 672 -45.02 -25.94 -12.19
C TYR A 672 -45.16 -25.58 -10.71
N THR A 673 -44.32 -24.65 -10.23
CA THR A 673 -44.31 -24.16 -8.85
C THR A 673 -44.90 -22.74 -8.73
N GLY A 674 -44.97 -22.00 -9.84
CA GLY A 674 -45.49 -20.64 -9.90
C GLY A 674 -46.86 -20.49 -10.58
N VAL A 675 -47.44 -19.32 -10.37
CA VAL A 675 -48.62 -18.83 -11.11
C VAL A 675 -48.24 -18.40 -12.53
N THR A 676 -49.25 -18.18 -13.38
CA THR A 676 -49.07 -17.68 -14.75
C THR A 676 -49.07 -16.16 -14.76
N GLU A 677 -48.04 -15.54 -15.34
CA GLU A 677 -47.95 -14.09 -15.51
C GLU A 677 -47.86 -13.69 -16.99
N GLN A 678 -48.34 -12.49 -17.34
CA GLN A 678 -48.22 -11.90 -18.69
C GLN A 678 -46.84 -11.28 -18.85
N MET A 679 -45.96 -11.93 -19.61
CA MET A 679 -44.54 -11.61 -19.65
C MET A 679 -43.86 -12.18 -20.90
N THR A 680 -43.04 -11.35 -21.55
CA THR A 680 -42.16 -11.75 -22.66
C THR A 680 -40.74 -12.01 -22.16
N ILE A 681 -39.98 -12.86 -22.86
CA ILE A 681 -38.55 -13.00 -22.60
C ILE A 681 -37.82 -11.70 -22.94
N HIS A 682 -36.78 -11.39 -22.19
CA HIS A 682 -35.91 -10.25 -22.46
C HIS A 682 -35.21 -10.40 -23.83
N ASP A 683 -35.24 -9.35 -24.64
CA ASP A 683 -34.39 -9.20 -25.82
C ASP A 683 -33.22 -8.29 -25.44
N GLY A 684 -32.03 -8.88 -25.30
CA GLY A 684 -30.80 -8.22 -24.87
C GLY A 684 -29.56 -8.97 -25.34
N TYR A 685 -28.39 -8.42 -25.02
CA TYR A 685 -27.09 -8.94 -25.46
C TYR A 685 -26.64 -10.14 -24.59
N LYS A 686 -26.07 -11.18 -25.19
CA LYS A 686 -25.67 -12.42 -24.50
C LYS A 686 -24.17 -12.49 -24.19
N THR A 687 -23.36 -11.80 -24.97
CA THR A 687 -21.92 -11.64 -24.75
C THR A 687 -21.59 -10.19 -24.43
N PHE A 688 -20.46 -9.95 -23.75
CA PHE A 688 -20.03 -8.59 -23.44
C PHE A 688 -19.59 -7.82 -24.70
N ASP A 689 -19.01 -8.53 -25.68
CA ASP A 689 -18.67 -7.94 -26.96
C ASP A 689 -19.90 -7.51 -27.76
N GLU A 690 -20.99 -8.29 -27.76
CA GLU A 690 -22.28 -7.85 -28.34
C GLU A 690 -22.76 -6.53 -27.71
N LEU A 691 -22.75 -6.43 -26.38
CA LEU A 691 -23.11 -5.20 -25.65
C LEU A 691 -22.21 -4.02 -26.06
N LYS A 692 -20.89 -4.23 -26.03
CA LYS A 692 -19.88 -3.21 -26.31
C LYS A 692 -19.95 -2.70 -27.74
N PHE A 693 -20.01 -3.60 -28.73
CA PHE A 693 -20.07 -3.22 -30.14
C PHE A 693 -21.41 -2.58 -30.50
N ALA A 694 -22.53 -3.03 -29.91
CA ALA A 694 -23.82 -2.37 -30.11
C ALA A 694 -23.88 -0.96 -29.50
N LEU A 695 -23.22 -0.70 -28.37
CA LEU A 695 -23.09 0.67 -27.83
C LEU A 695 -22.30 1.57 -28.79
N ILE A 696 -21.18 1.07 -29.32
CA ILE A 696 -20.36 1.79 -30.30
C ILE A 696 -21.20 2.12 -31.54
N GLU A 697 -21.87 1.12 -32.12
CA GLU A 697 -22.75 1.28 -33.28
C GLU A 697 -23.84 2.32 -33.02
N ALA A 698 -24.52 2.23 -31.86
CA ALA A 698 -25.59 3.15 -31.48
C ALA A 698 -25.13 4.61 -31.29
N LEU A 699 -23.89 4.82 -30.83
CA LEU A 699 -23.30 6.15 -30.67
C LEU A 699 -22.68 6.68 -31.98
N GLU A 700 -22.15 5.81 -32.85
CA GLU A 700 -21.67 6.17 -34.19
C GLU A 700 -22.81 6.43 -35.19
N ASN A 701 -24.00 5.87 -34.97
CA ASN A 701 -25.14 6.03 -35.88
C ASN A 701 -25.74 7.45 -35.82
N PRO A 702 -25.97 8.12 -36.97
CA PRO A 702 -26.60 9.45 -37.01
C PRO A 702 -28.09 9.44 -36.62
N LYS A 703 -28.77 8.28 -36.64
CA LYS A 703 -30.17 8.15 -36.22
C LYS A 703 -30.28 7.65 -34.79
N ASP A 704 -30.98 8.41 -33.96
CA ASP A 704 -31.15 8.10 -32.53
C ASP A 704 -32.02 6.87 -32.24
N ASP A 705 -32.74 6.33 -33.23
CA ASP A 705 -33.47 5.05 -33.14
C ASP A 705 -32.57 3.88 -32.70
N HIS A 706 -31.30 3.87 -33.15
CA HIS A 706 -30.33 2.84 -32.76
C HIS A 706 -29.91 3.00 -31.30
N LEU A 707 -29.81 4.25 -30.82
CA LEU A 707 -29.51 4.55 -29.43
C LEU A 707 -30.67 4.21 -28.50
N MET A 708 -31.91 4.51 -28.91
CA MET A 708 -33.10 4.05 -28.17
C MET A 708 -33.20 2.52 -28.16
N THR A 709 -32.95 1.85 -29.29
CA THR A 709 -32.94 0.38 -29.38
C THR A 709 -31.91 -0.24 -28.43
N PHE A 710 -30.68 0.29 -28.40
CA PHE A 710 -29.66 -0.12 -27.44
C PHE A 710 -30.13 0.07 -25.99
N CYS A 711 -30.67 1.26 -25.65
CA CYS A 711 -31.15 1.56 -24.30
C CYS A 711 -32.26 0.61 -23.84
N THR A 712 -33.19 0.26 -24.72
CA THR A 712 -34.27 -0.71 -24.44
C THR A 712 -33.71 -2.12 -24.20
N LYS A 713 -32.67 -2.53 -24.95
CA LYS A 713 -32.02 -3.85 -24.81
C LYS A 713 -31.14 -3.99 -23.56
N ILE A 714 -30.66 -2.90 -22.97
CA ILE A 714 -29.90 -2.92 -21.71
C ILE A 714 -30.74 -2.56 -20.47
N ALA A 715 -31.98 -2.08 -20.68
CA ALA A 715 -32.95 -1.85 -19.61
C ALA A 715 -33.60 -3.18 -19.21
N PRO A 716 -33.68 -3.51 -17.90
CA PRO A 716 -34.23 -4.78 -17.46
C PRO A 716 -35.72 -4.87 -17.79
N SER A 717 -36.12 -5.96 -18.46
CA SER A 717 -37.54 -6.25 -18.69
C SER A 717 -38.19 -6.78 -17.41
N LYS A 718 -39.54 -6.87 -17.41
CA LYS A 718 -40.31 -7.49 -16.31
C LYS A 718 -39.77 -8.87 -15.91
N HIS A 719 -39.30 -9.66 -16.89
CA HIS A 719 -38.62 -10.94 -16.69
C HIS A 719 -37.37 -10.82 -15.81
N LEU A 720 -36.45 -9.92 -16.15
CA LEU A 720 -35.21 -9.76 -15.37
C LEU A 720 -35.48 -9.12 -14.00
N LEU A 721 -36.42 -8.17 -13.92
CA LEU A 721 -36.81 -7.58 -12.64
C LEU A 721 -37.43 -8.62 -11.69
N TYR A 722 -38.39 -9.42 -12.17
CA TYR A 722 -38.97 -10.54 -11.41
C TYR A 722 -37.89 -11.49 -10.89
N TYR A 723 -36.94 -11.85 -11.75
CA TYR A 723 -35.82 -12.72 -11.38
C TYR A 723 -34.95 -12.11 -10.28
N LEU A 724 -34.51 -10.86 -10.45
CA LEU A 724 -33.66 -10.15 -9.48
C LEU A 724 -34.34 -9.98 -8.12
N THR A 725 -35.63 -9.61 -8.09
CA THR A 725 -36.43 -9.46 -6.85
C THR A 725 -36.74 -10.77 -6.12
N THR A 726 -36.61 -11.91 -6.81
CA THR A 726 -36.96 -13.22 -6.25
C THR A 726 -35.73 -14.01 -5.79
N ASN A 727 -34.59 -13.84 -6.48
CA ASN A 727 -33.43 -14.73 -6.31
C ASN A 727 -32.12 -14.02 -5.94
N VAL A 728 -31.98 -12.71 -6.22
CA VAL A 728 -30.70 -11.99 -6.04
C VAL A 728 -30.76 -10.97 -4.91
N PHE A 729 -31.86 -10.22 -4.83
CA PHE A 729 -32.09 -9.22 -3.78
C PHE A 729 -33.27 -9.63 -2.91
N ASP A 730 -33.34 -9.06 -1.70
CA ASP A 730 -34.59 -9.14 -0.94
C ASP A 730 -35.71 -8.36 -1.66
N LYS A 731 -36.97 -8.71 -1.36
CA LYS A 731 -38.15 -8.08 -1.99
C LYS A 731 -38.30 -6.58 -1.69
N LYS A 732 -37.53 -6.02 -0.75
CA LYS A 732 -37.56 -4.60 -0.36
C LYS A 732 -36.56 -3.77 -1.16
N SER A 733 -35.42 -4.35 -1.53
CA SER A 733 -34.29 -3.67 -2.17
C SER A 733 -34.58 -3.09 -3.56
N LEU A 734 -35.58 -3.64 -4.27
CA LEU A 734 -36.01 -3.19 -5.60
C LEU A 734 -37.49 -2.76 -5.65
N GLN A 735 -38.10 -2.50 -4.49
CA GLN A 735 -39.55 -2.28 -4.32
C GLN A 735 -40.13 -1.13 -5.14
N TYR A 736 -39.31 -0.18 -5.59
CA TYR A 736 -39.69 0.96 -6.44
C TYR A 736 -38.91 1.01 -7.75
N THR A 737 -38.82 -0.11 -8.48
CA THR A 737 -38.17 -0.14 -9.80
C THR A 737 -39.17 0.25 -10.91
N PRO A 738 -38.91 1.31 -11.71
CA PRO A 738 -39.80 1.66 -12.81
C PRO A 738 -39.83 0.62 -13.92
N GLY A 739 -40.88 0.68 -14.76
CA GLY A 739 -40.98 -0.17 -15.95
C GLY A 739 -39.84 0.05 -16.95
N GLN A 740 -39.54 -0.99 -17.74
CA GLN A 740 -38.43 -1.02 -18.72
C GLN A 740 -38.39 0.24 -19.60
N ASP A 741 -39.55 0.72 -20.08
CA ASP A 741 -39.65 1.90 -20.95
C ASP A 741 -39.16 3.19 -20.27
N LEU A 742 -39.39 3.36 -18.96
CA LEU A 742 -38.91 4.55 -18.24
C LEU A 742 -37.39 4.45 -18.02
N ILE A 743 -36.87 3.27 -17.68
CA ILE A 743 -35.43 3.04 -17.53
C ILE A 743 -34.72 3.27 -18.88
N ALA A 744 -35.28 2.75 -19.98
CA ALA A 744 -34.76 2.95 -21.33
C ALA A 744 -34.75 4.44 -21.73
N LYS A 745 -35.82 5.20 -21.43
CA LYS A 745 -35.85 6.66 -21.64
C LYS A 745 -34.78 7.41 -20.83
N GLN A 746 -34.54 7.02 -19.57
CA GLN A 746 -33.50 7.64 -18.74
C GLN A 746 -32.08 7.31 -19.22
N TYR A 747 -31.85 6.06 -19.66
CA TYR A 747 -30.60 5.67 -20.33
C TYR A 747 -30.40 6.45 -21.63
N TYR A 748 -31.43 6.57 -22.46
CA TYR A 748 -31.40 7.35 -23.69
C TYR A 748 -31.05 8.81 -23.41
N LYS A 749 -31.72 9.47 -22.45
CA LYS A 749 -31.40 10.85 -22.05
C LYS A 749 -29.92 11.01 -21.71
N LYS A 750 -29.37 10.13 -20.86
CA LYS A 750 -27.96 10.19 -20.44
C LYS A 750 -26.97 9.88 -21.56
N LEU A 751 -27.30 8.94 -22.44
CA LEU A 751 -26.44 8.59 -23.58
C LEU A 751 -26.50 9.65 -24.70
N SER A 752 -27.64 10.30 -24.94
CA SER A 752 -27.74 11.41 -25.90
C SER A 752 -27.03 12.66 -25.40
N GLU A 753 -27.15 13.01 -24.11
CA GLU A 753 -26.33 14.04 -23.45
C GLU A 753 -24.82 13.78 -23.67
N PHE A 754 -24.37 12.53 -23.50
CA PHE A 754 -22.98 12.11 -23.72
C PHE A 754 -22.58 12.09 -25.20
N LYS A 755 -23.46 11.65 -26.11
CA LYS A 755 -23.23 11.59 -27.56
C LYS A 755 -22.92 12.98 -28.11
N LEU A 756 -23.73 13.96 -27.73
CA LEU A 756 -23.58 15.36 -28.13
C LEU A 756 -22.36 16.04 -27.50
N SER A 757 -22.12 15.84 -26.20
CA SER A 757 -21.11 16.61 -25.45
C SER A 757 -19.72 16.00 -25.38
N ARG A 758 -19.57 14.69 -25.64
CA ARG A 758 -18.29 13.96 -25.46
C ARG A 758 -17.99 12.99 -26.59
N TRP A 759 -18.96 12.21 -27.08
CA TRP A 759 -18.68 11.24 -28.13
C TRP A 759 -18.24 11.92 -29.44
N ASN A 760 -18.93 12.98 -29.84
CA ASN A 760 -18.59 13.69 -31.08
C ASN A 760 -17.37 14.63 -30.96
N ASP A 761 -16.72 14.72 -29.79
CA ASP A 761 -15.54 15.55 -29.55
C ASP A 761 -14.32 14.70 -29.14
N ASP A 762 -13.48 14.37 -30.13
CA ASP A 762 -12.30 13.52 -29.95
C ASP A 762 -11.22 14.13 -29.02
N ARG A 763 -11.37 15.39 -28.59
CA ARG A 763 -10.47 16.02 -27.59
C ARG A 763 -10.67 15.48 -26.18
N PHE A 764 -11.84 14.93 -25.85
CA PHE A 764 -12.22 14.55 -24.48
C PHE A 764 -12.52 13.06 -24.27
N PHE A 765 -12.60 12.27 -25.35
CA PHE A 765 -12.94 10.85 -25.25
C PHE A 765 -12.17 9.99 -26.26
N ASN A 766 -11.35 9.05 -25.78
CA ASN A 766 -10.57 8.16 -26.63
C ASN A 766 -11.41 6.97 -27.13
N LYS A 767 -12.18 7.16 -28.22
CA LYS A 767 -12.96 6.10 -28.88
C LYS A 767 -12.16 4.84 -29.19
N SER A 768 -10.88 4.98 -29.58
CA SER A 768 -10.05 3.83 -29.99
C SER A 768 -9.94 2.79 -28.88
N SER A 769 -9.91 3.23 -27.62
CA SER A 769 -9.80 2.35 -26.45
C SER A 769 -11.00 1.43 -26.23
N LEU A 770 -12.19 1.76 -26.75
CA LEU A 770 -13.33 0.82 -26.77
C LEU A 770 -13.10 -0.35 -27.74
N LYS A 771 -12.33 -0.13 -28.82
CA LYS A 771 -12.04 -1.12 -29.87
C LYS A 771 -10.69 -1.86 -29.64
N SER A 772 -9.73 -1.24 -28.95
CA SER A 772 -8.35 -1.75 -28.79
C SER A 772 -8.01 -2.32 -27.41
N VAL A 773 -8.78 -2.03 -26.36
CA VAL A 773 -8.54 -2.58 -25.01
C VAL A 773 -9.39 -3.83 -24.81
N ASN A 774 -8.75 -4.87 -24.28
CA ASN A 774 -9.41 -6.15 -23.97
C ASN A 774 -10.28 -6.03 -22.72
N ASP A 775 -11.48 -6.62 -22.81
CA ASP A 775 -12.45 -6.75 -21.73
C ASP A 775 -12.50 -8.19 -21.24
N TYR A 776 -12.67 -8.37 -19.94
CA TYR A 776 -12.71 -9.66 -19.26
C TYR A 776 -13.98 -9.71 -18.42
N THR A 777 -14.92 -10.53 -18.83
CA THR A 777 -16.02 -10.89 -17.93
C THR A 777 -15.42 -11.68 -16.77
N TYR A 778 -15.93 -11.52 -15.54
CA TYR A 778 -15.54 -12.34 -14.40
C TYR A 778 -16.71 -12.55 -13.44
N ILE A 779 -16.59 -13.55 -12.58
CA ILE A 779 -17.53 -13.78 -11.47
C ILE A 779 -16.92 -13.17 -10.21
N ASP A 780 -17.64 -12.24 -9.58
CA ASP A 780 -17.20 -11.60 -8.34
C ASP A 780 -17.35 -12.52 -7.12
N SER A 781 -16.95 -12.03 -5.93
CA SER A 781 -17.07 -12.76 -4.67
C SER A 781 -18.50 -13.16 -4.28
N ASN A 782 -19.51 -12.55 -4.92
CA ASN A 782 -20.93 -12.75 -4.66
C ASN A 782 -21.60 -13.66 -5.71
N GLY A 783 -20.83 -14.21 -6.66
CA GLY A 783 -21.36 -15.02 -7.75
C GLY A 783 -21.91 -14.22 -8.94
N ILE A 784 -21.74 -12.90 -8.96
CA ILE A 784 -22.28 -12.04 -10.03
C ILE A 784 -21.31 -11.99 -11.20
N VAL A 785 -21.80 -12.35 -12.38
CA VAL A 785 -21.09 -12.20 -13.66
C VAL A 785 -21.08 -10.72 -14.07
N THR A 786 -19.90 -10.11 -14.09
CA THR A 786 -19.64 -8.68 -14.37
C THR A 786 -18.38 -8.50 -15.24
N ASN A 787 -17.84 -7.29 -15.45
CA ASN A 787 -16.72 -7.03 -16.36
C ASN A 787 -15.54 -6.25 -15.74
N SER A 788 -14.34 -6.47 -16.28
CA SER A 788 -13.07 -5.78 -15.95
C SER A 788 -12.23 -5.53 -17.21
N ARG A 789 -11.34 -4.52 -17.19
CA ARG A 789 -10.41 -4.18 -18.28
C ARG A 789 -8.95 -4.23 -17.81
N THR A 790 -8.01 -4.45 -18.73
CA THR A 790 -6.56 -4.40 -18.42
C THR A 790 -6.07 -3.02 -17.97
N ASN A 791 -6.76 -1.94 -18.36
CA ASN A 791 -6.24 -0.58 -18.22
C ASN A 791 -7.36 0.43 -17.88
N ASP A 792 -7.28 1.04 -16.70
CA ASP A 792 -8.32 1.95 -16.16
C ASP A 792 -8.54 3.23 -17.00
N HIS A 793 -7.60 3.61 -17.88
CA HIS A 793 -7.74 4.83 -18.70
C HIS A 793 -8.61 4.63 -19.96
N ALA A 794 -9.15 3.43 -20.18
CA ALA A 794 -9.78 2.99 -21.42
C ALA A 794 -11.23 3.45 -21.66
N PHE A 795 -11.67 4.52 -20.98
CA PHE A 795 -12.96 5.20 -21.22
C PHE A 795 -12.83 6.74 -21.16
N GLY A 796 -11.60 7.27 -21.07
CA GLY A 796 -11.37 8.63 -20.54
C GLY A 796 -11.90 8.77 -19.09
N ASP A 797 -11.81 9.95 -18.51
CA ASP A 797 -12.48 10.24 -17.23
C ASP A 797 -13.98 10.49 -17.46
N THR A 798 -14.70 9.43 -17.86
CA THR A 798 -16.14 9.48 -18.12
C THR A 798 -16.89 8.43 -17.30
N ARG A 799 -17.28 8.85 -16.08
CA ARG A 799 -18.09 8.09 -15.10
C ARG A 799 -19.40 7.50 -15.62
N LEU A 800 -19.79 7.75 -16.87
CA LEU A 800 -20.96 7.17 -17.53
C LEU A 800 -20.62 5.84 -18.23
N MET A 801 -19.54 5.79 -19.02
CA MET A 801 -19.12 4.56 -19.73
C MET A 801 -18.74 3.46 -18.76
N GLU A 802 -18.09 3.80 -17.64
CA GLU A 802 -17.86 2.85 -16.54
C GLU A 802 -19.17 2.23 -16.01
N LYS A 803 -20.23 3.02 -15.85
CA LYS A 803 -21.50 2.53 -15.29
C LYS A 803 -22.33 1.71 -16.29
N ILE A 804 -22.18 1.98 -17.58
CA ILE A 804 -22.91 1.30 -18.65
C ILE A 804 -22.21 0.01 -19.09
N LEU A 805 -20.87 0.00 -19.17
CA LEU A 805 -20.08 -1.15 -19.60
C LEU A 805 -19.36 -1.85 -18.44
N ARG A 806 -18.43 -1.19 -17.74
CA ARG A 806 -17.59 -1.82 -16.71
C ARG A 806 -18.43 -2.44 -15.57
N ASN A 807 -19.48 -1.74 -15.14
CA ASN A 807 -20.39 -2.23 -14.10
C ASN A 807 -21.60 -3.00 -14.67
N ALA A 808 -21.62 -3.35 -15.96
CA ALA A 808 -22.70 -4.18 -16.50
C ALA A 808 -22.69 -5.56 -15.83
N ILE A 809 -23.87 -6.14 -15.63
CA ILE A 809 -24.03 -7.46 -15.01
C ILE A 809 -24.82 -8.38 -15.95
N LYS A 810 -24.54 -9.69 -15.89
CA LYS A 810 -25.26 -10.69 -16.67
C LYS A 810 -26.32 -11.38 -15.81
N VAL A 811 -27.58 -11.26 -16.21
CA VAL A 811 -28.77 -11.74 -15.48
C VAL A 811 -29.57 -12.67 -16.39
N ASN A 812 -29.83 -13.90 -15.94
CA ASN A 812 -30.46 -14.98 -16.71
C ASN A 812 -29.95 -15.10 -18.16
N GLY A 813 -28.63 -14.97 -18.34
CA GLY A 813 -27.96 -15.08 -19.64
C GLY A 813 -27.84 -13.79 -20.46
N PHE A 814 -28.39 -12.66 -20.01
CA PHE A 814 -28.38 -11.38 -20.74
C PHE A 814 -27.64 -10.27 -19.97
N TRP A 815 -26.90 -9.42 -20.68
CA TRP A 815 -26.21 -8.26 -20.11
C TRP A 815 -27.14 -7.06 -19.98
N ILE A 816 -27.22 -6.51 -18.77
CA ILE A 816 -27.89 -5.25 -18.45
C ILE A 816 -26.91 -4.31 -17.77
N SER A 817 -27.09 -3.00 -17.95
CA SER A 817 -26.36 -2.02 -17.14
C SER A 817 -26.90 -2.04 -15.72
N SER A 818 -26.03 -2.10 -14.70
CA SER A 818 -26.44 -1.95 -13.29
C SER A 818 -26.77 -0.51 -12.91
N TYR A 819 -26.66 0.45 -13.82
CA TYR A 819 -26.81 1.88 -13.53
C TYR A 819 -28.19 2.23 -12.94
N PHE A 820 -29.27 1.54 -13.34
CA PHE A 820 -30.60 1.68 -12.74
C PHE A 820 -30.66 1.26 -11.26
N MET A 821 -29.80 0.36 -10.81
CA MET A 821 -29.85 -0.25 -9.47
C MET A 821 -29.28 0.69 -8.41
N TYR A 822 -28.34 1.55 -8.81
CA TYR A 822 -27.70 2.55 -7.95
C TYR A 822 -28.46 3.89 -7.91
N ARG A 823 -29.60 4.00 -8.60
CA ARG A 823 -30.38 5.23 -8.73
C ARG A 823 -31.86 4.91 -8.66
N ASN A 824 -32.51 5.33 -7.58
CA ASN A 824 -33.93 5.68 -7.66
C ASN A 824 -34.03 6.78 -8.72
N PHE A 825 -34.45 6.44 -9.94
CA PHE A 825 -34.80 7.44 -10.93
C PHE A 825 -35.95 8.25 -10.34
N GLU A 826 -35.75 9.55 -10.17
CA GLU A 826 -36.78 10.44 -9.61
C GLU A 826 -38.03 10.36 -10.49
N ILE A 827 -39.09 9.77 -9.95
CA ILE A 827 -40.44 9.80 -10.54
C ILE A 827 -41.06 11.14 -10.15
N SER A 828 -40.40 12.23 -10.56
CA SER A 828 -40.86 13.61 -10.39
C SER A 828 -41.33 14.15 -11.73
N ASP A 829 -42.36 13.52 -12.28
CA ASP A 829 -43.21 13.98 -13.39
C ASP A 829 -44.42 13.03 -13.46
N TYR A 830 -45.30 13.13 -12.44
CA TYR A 830 -46.65 12.56 -12.39
C TYR A 830 -47.54 13.48 -11.53
#